data_AF-A0A2E9MDZ3-F1
#
_entry.id   AF-A0A2E9MDZ3-F1
#
_cell.length_a   1.000
_cell.length_b   1.000
_cell.length_c   1.000
_cell.angle_alpha   90.00
_cell.angle_beta   90.00
_cell.angle_gamma   90.00
#
_symmetry.space_group_name_H-M   'P 1'
#
loop_
_entity.id
_entity.type
_entity.pdbx_description
1 polymer ?
#
loop_
_entity_poly.entity_id
_entity_poly.type
_entity_poly.pdbx_seq_one_letter_code
_entity_poly.pdbx_strand_id
1 'polypeptide(L)'
;MVLAWKSASTSSCRVFSSAFRTIDLFHAERVYMSRTTTQLLWFLGTVVFLIRPVTGFDVSVVPSDAVELAASATRTSPLSSAQIEAMTRRAVDLVGGMSAFVDEDAALVALKVNISVPESSGSGIVTDARVARAVALLVHEVAPQARILIAEGAGGWISPAMRDRTNVRGGSVEDGFAVAGHRETVAELRAMGIDIDCFDLNFDRAYDLRPEGGALAHEEYSIAAAIIDADTWINIPVAKTHGAKITCSLKNHFGILPGTIYGWSKSTGTAQHGPMPHSPRVLDEAWIDLYNVSRVDLNVVDMIRGSETGPFEKDNTHRSNTILAGANPIATDLVVAKLMGFNPDDFEFAALAARRGLGPRFIEDVQILGVEDPTALVSRWKKAGVTYGGGRGEWGQHANYGMGPREWTLLGPLPRDHAFDEEQLKALSPVPGEEGWSPLVWFGHDKIDLDKQYDDPVNCAVYGFTEFTMATSDSVRIWLGSDEELSVWLDGELIYEHNGRRRHNLGMVKLPGFIEAGKHRLLIRAGQGRGDFDFSINICEPIDDVLYHGNRYPGVRYNVGDSASPAVLVAAEDVGGWGTTSRDEFSLSTINLTDPLLVSQTAPDTILVDGVTPRSRDLLSLLVELSDSSAIESPLLQAMGSRPFSIGYGGRGRENWTPAYGPDFSRLLGWLGLDYAVYYGLGMRESLKTIQGLLAQGHIPVTTTMERRQRRRRSSGGGSRWTAIDGYRTDGEIIEVRQAGRGRWVQARQDWTGILPSGNEENCPLLIARASPNPLTPSGLIDILAALAVEQGRSGVIKEEDSWGERLYPRGLAAWDAWVTDWERRPFTAEWATSPRPLDQLEGMRRRVLLPLIQQRKLASQCFASAAGSAEGERGRALKTAEEGYARVADVLERLVTYLPSEDRLDELTRLERRMLGRLPEAKPLLREARAAEREALAALVSVVGGAPLAPIREDRWHDRDQGIKLFTWTAVTDDSVYDLVYEEGELQMTLLEGDEAKHMSFETHNVLPETPGWEVVVEIGIDATGLYTIIEQPHADNDWRVVVRADDDRVWRDNAPQLVVWAVPSGQISQ
;
A
#
# COMPACT_ATOMS: atom_id res chain seq x y z
N MET A 1 17.85 26.30 -52.43
CA MET A 1 18.28 26.07 -51.03
C MET A 1 18.54 24.59 -50.87
N VAL A 2 19.79 24.22 -51.09
CA VAL A 2 20.39 22.89 -50.95
C VAL A 2 21.54 23.13 -49.99
N LEU A 3 21.50 22.50 -48.82
CA LEU A 3 22.45 22.47 -47.67
C LEU A 3 21.52 22.20 -46.46
N ALA A 4 21.52 21.07 -45.74
CA ALA A 4 22.61 20.20 -45.36
C ALA A 4 22.09 18.77 -45.09
N TRP A 5 22.77 17.79 -45.68
CA TRP A 5 22.79 16.41 -45.18
C TRP A 5 24.22 15.91 -45.38
N LYS A 6 25.03 16.07 -44.34
CA LYS A 6 26.39 15.51 -44.20
C LYS A 6 26.77 15.51 -42.72
N SER A 7 26.46 14.42 -42.03
CA SER A 7 27.39 13.65 -41.18
C SER A 7 26.61 12.63 -40.35
N ALA A 8 26.43 11.43 -40.90
CA ALA A 8 26.13 10.23 -40.13
C ALA A 8 27.41 9.39 -40.09
N SER A 9 27.91 9.08 -38.89
CA SER A 9 28.96 8.11 -38.67
C SER A 9 28.34 6.79 -38.19
N THR A 10 28.32 5.84 -39.11
CA THR A 10 28.58 4.39 -38.97
C THR A 10 28.41 3.71 -37.61
N SER A 11 27.42 2.83 -37.54
CA SER A 11 27.39 1.39 -37.12
C SER A 11 25.89 1.02 -37.19
N SER A 12 25.35 0.00 -37.86
CA SER A 12 25.77 -1.35 -38.21
C SER A 12 24.82 -1.87 -39.29
N CYS A 13 25.32 -2.47 -40.38
CA CYS A 13 24.55 -3.41 -41.21
C CYS A 13 25.50 -4.06 -42.23
N ARG A 14 25.82 -5.33 -42.02
CA ARG A 14 26.53 -6.19 -42.96
C ARG A 14 25.68 -7.42 -43.25
N VAL A 15 24.72 -7.32 -44.15
CA VAL A 15 24.34 -8.39 -45.09
C VAL A 15 23.80 -7.68 -46.34
N PHE A 16 23.98 -8.28 -47.53
CA PHE A 16 23.69 -7.76 -48.87
C PHE A 16 24.85 -7.05 -49.59
N SER A 17 25.90 -7.82 -49.88
CA SER A 17 26.71 -7.60 -51.07
C SER A 17 26.56 -8.77 -52.05
N SER A 18 25.64 -8.63 -53.01
CA SER A 18 25.88 -8.97 -54.42
C SER A 18 24.55 -9.00 -55.15
N ALA A 19 24.23 -7.92 -55.86
CA ALA A 19 23.84 -7.98 -57.28
C ALA A 19 23.29 -6.60 -57.69
N PHE A 20 23.66 -6.20 -58.90
CA PHE A 20 23.09 -5.09 -59.67
C PHE A 20 23.47 -3.65 -59.28
N ARG A 21 24.71 -3.30 -59.64
CA ARG A 21 24.88 -2.14 -60.53
C ARG A 21 24.19 -2.47 -61.84
N THR A 22 23.27 -1.64 -62.36
CA THR A 22 23.38 -0.90 -63.63
C THR A 22 22.06 -0.15 -63.91
N ILE A 23 22.18 1.11 -64.36
CA ILE A 23 21.23 1.92 -65.17
C ILE A 23 20.12 2.69 -64.43
N ASP A 24 20.46 3.95 -64.12
CA ASP A 24 19.60 5.12 -64.31
C ASP A 24 19.18 5.26 -65.79
N LEU A 25 17.91 5.60 -66.04
CA LEU A 25 17.40 6.55 -67.07
C LEU A 25 15.96 6.20 -67.50
N PHE A 26 14.97 7.01 -67.10
CA PHE A 26 14.26 7.96 -67.98
C PHE A 26 13.03 8.57 -67.30
N HIS A 27 12.85 9.86 -67.56
CA HIS A 27 11.74 10.70 -67.17
C HIS A 27 10.65 10.71 -68.27
N ALA A 28 9.41 10.93 -67.82
CA ALA A 28 8.34 11.72 -68.44
C ALA A 28 7.29 11.08 -69.39
N GLU A 29 6.06 11.51 -69.10
CA GLU A 29 4.88 11.78 -69.95
C GLU A 29 3.63 10.86 -69.93
N ARG A 30 2.50 11.55 -69.74
CA ARG A 30 1.09 11.13 -69.76
C ARG A 30 0.63 10.83 -71.19
N VAL A 31 -0.43 10.02 -71.35
CA VAL A 31 -1.70 10.31 -72.09
C VAL A 31 -2.44 9.04 -72.55
N TYR A 32 -3.70 8.93 -72.10
CA TYR A 32 -4.93 8.33 -72.67
C TYR A 32 -5.30 6.83 -72.65
N MET A 33 -6.58 6.66 -72.28
CA MET A 33 -7.45 5.48 -72.16
C MET A 33 -7.67 4.70 -73.47
N SER A 34 -7.89 3.38 -73.39
CA SER A 34 -9.21 2.78 -73.72
C SER A 34 -9.32 1.29 -73.32
N ARG A 35 -10.57 0.86 -73.14
CA ARG A 35 -11.08 -0.40 -72.57
C ARG A 35 -11.05 -1.57 -73.56
N THR A 36 -10.65 -2.76 -73.09
CA THR A 36 -11.28 -4.10 -73.28
C THR A 36 -10.25 -5.15 -72.85
N THR A 37 -10.18 -5.52 -71.57
CA THR A 37 -11.00 -6.53 -70.87
C THR A 37 -11.05 -7.90 -71.57
N THR A 38 -10.46 -8.87 -70.87
CA THR A 38 -10.68 -10.33 -70.91
C THR A 38 -9.81 -11.15 -71.87
N GLN A 39 -9.05 -12.09 -71.27
CA GLN A 39 -8.36 -13.26 -71.88
C GLN A 39 -6.84 -13.23 -72.13
N LEU A 40 -6.05 -12.61 -71.25
CA LEU A 40 -4.60 -12.89 -71.19
C LEU A 40 -4.01 -12.83 -69.77
N LEU A 41 -4.75 -13.37 -68.80
CA LEU A 41 -4.38 -13.43 -67.37
C LEU A 41 -4.48 -14.86 -66.81
N TRP A 42 -4.05 -15.88 -67.59
CA TRP A 42 -4.09 -17.29 -67.15
C TRP A 42 -2.80 -18.09 -67.39
N PHE A 43 -1.65 -17.44 -67.59
CA PHE A 43 -0.39 -18.18 -67.85
C PHE A 43 0.89 -17.58 -67.23
N LEU A 44 0.77 -16.95 -66.05
CA LEU A 44 1.91 -16.55 -65.20
C LEU A 44 1.59 -16.75 -63.71
N GLY A 45 0.85 -17.82 -63.40
CA GLY A 45 0.65 -18.29 -62.04
C GLY A 45 1.61 -19.43 -61.74
N THR A 46 2.73 -19.14 -61.07
CA THR A 46 3.41 -19.90 -60.00
C THR A 46 4.79 -19.25 -59.80
N VAL A 47 5.15 -18.97 -58.54
CA VAL A 47 6.32 -18.18 -58.08
C VAL A 47 6.10 -16.66 -58.08
N VAL A 48 5.07 -16.23 -57.35
CA VAL A 48 5.19 -14.99 -56.56
C VAL A 48 5.57 -15.47 -55.16
N PHE A 49 6.86 -15.44 -54.84
CA PHE A 49 7.24 -15.20 -53.45
C PHE A 49 6.61 -13.85 -53.12
N LEU A 50 5.52 -13.86 -52.36
CA LEU A 50 5.07 -12.69 -51.64
C LEU A 50 6.24 -12.31 -50.74
N ILE A 51 7.10 -11.42 -51.20
CA ILE A 51 7.83 -10.53 -50.31
C ILE A 51 6.72 -9.72 -49.65
N ARG A 52 6.14 -10.30 -48.58
CA ARG A 52 5.33 -9.53 -47.65
C ARG A 52 6.28 -8.45 -47.12
N PRO A 53 5.89 -7.17 -47.11
CA PRO A 53 6.62 -6.23 -46.30
C PRO A 53 6.56 -6.78 -44.87
N VAL A 54 7.71 -7.00 -44.24
CA VAL A 54 7.76 -7.30 -42.82
C VAL A 54 7.19 -6.08 -42.12
N THR A 55 5.91 -6.16 -41.74
CA THR A 55 5.27 -5.20 -40.85
C THR A 55 5.90 -5.40 -39.48
N GLY A 56 6.46 -4.35 -38.89
CA GLY A 56 7.47 -4.46 -37.82
C GLY A 56 7.02 -5.01 -36.45
N PHE A 57 5.79 -5.53 -36.31
CA PHE A 57 5.17 -5.90 -35.04
C PHE A 57 4.36 -7.21 -35.13
N ASP A 58 5.00 -8.29 -35.56
CA ASP A 58 4.38 -9.62 -35.60
C ASP A 58 4.41 -10.28 -34.20
N VAL A 59 3.27 -10.80 -33.75
CA VAL A 59 3.13 -11.54 -32.50
C VAL A 59 2.34 -12.82 -32.75
N SER A 60 2.95 -13.97 -32.49
CA SER A 60 2.24 -15.25 -32.55
C SER A 60 1.50 -15.55 -31.26
N VAL A 61 0.36 -16.24 -31.38
CA VAL A 61 -0.42 -16.78 -30.27
C VAL A 61 -0.72 -18.24 -30.59
N VAL A 62 -0.33 -19.15 -29.70
CA VAL A 62 -0.51 -20.60 -29.87
C VAL A 62 -1.22 -21.16 -28.63
N PRO A 63 -2.55 -21.35 -28.68
CA PRO A 63 -3.28 -22.03 -27.63
C PRO A 63 -3.08 -23.56 -27.73
N SER A 64 -3.25 -24.29 -26.62
CA SER A 64 -3.04 -25.74 -26.60
C SER A 64 -4.03 -26.54 -27.46
N ASP A 65 -5.18 -25.95 -27.79
CA ASP A 65 -6.22 -26.54 -28.64
C ASP A 65 -6.09 -26.15 -30.12
N ALA A 66 -4.98 -25.50 -30.52
CA ALA A 66 -4.69 -25.18 -31.92
C ALA A 66 -4.68 -26.45 -32.78
N VAL A 67 -5.41 -26.41 -33.89
CA VAL A 67 -5.69 -27.57 -34.75
C VAL A 67 -4.45 -28.10 -35.47
N GLU A 68 -3.44 -27.27 -35.66
CA GLU A 68 -2.16 -27.65 -36.25
C GLU A 68 -1.21 -28.39 -35.30
N LEU A 69 -1.50 -28.42 -34.00
CA LEU A 69 -0.65 -29.12 -33.04
C LEU A 69 -0.88 -30.62 -33.12
N ALA A 70 0.18 -31.38 -33.35
CA ALA A 70 0.13 -32.84 -33.43
C ALA A 70 -0.43 -33.51 -32.15
N ALA A 71 -0.27 -32.87 -31.00
CA ALA A 71 -0.75 -33.33 -29.70
C ALA A 71 -1.55 -32.23 -28.98
N SER A 72 -2.63 -31.73 -29.60
CA SER A 72 -3.48 -30.72 -28.99
C SER A 72 -4.12 -31.18 -27.67
N ALA A 73 -4.42 -30.22 -26.79
CA ALA A 73 -5.03 -30.43 -25.49
C ALA A 73 -6.03 -29.32 -25.18
N THR A 74 -7.03 -29.60 -24.34
CA THR A 74 -7.96 -28.57 -23.90
C THR A 74 -7.24 -27.46 -23.12
N ARG A 75 -7.72 -26.22 -23.23
CA ARG A 75 -7.11 -25.05 -22.57
C ARG A 75 -7.09 -25.11 -21.03
N THR A 76 -7.79 -26.09 -20.45
CA THR A 76 -7.90 -26.28 -19.00
C THR A 76 -7.11 -27.48 -18.48
N SER A 77 -6.61 -28.36 -19.36
CA SER A 77 -5.90 -29.57 -18.94
C SER A 77 -4.45 -29.30 -18.55
N PRO A 78 -3.84 -30.10 -17.66
CA PRO A 78 -2.39 -30.11 -17.50
C PRO A 78 -1.70 -30.46 -18.83
N LEU A 79 -0.61 -29.76 -19.15
CA LEU A 79 0.19 -30.01 -20.35
C LEU A 79 1.44 -30.83 -20.00
N SER A 80 1.84 -31.72 -20.91
CA SER A 80 3.12 -32.43 -20.85
C SER A 80 4.27 -31.56 -21.41
N SER A 81 5.52 -31.91 -21.10
CA SER A 81 6.69 -31.20 -21.62
C SER A 81 6.75 -31.21 -23.16
N ALA A 82 6.36 -32.32 -23.79
CA ALA A 82 6.34 -32.44 -25.26
C ALA A 82 5.29 -31.51 -25.90
N GLN A 83 4.14 -31.32 -25.24
CA GLN A 83 3.10 -30.39 -25.73
C GLN A 83 3.55 -28.94 -25.61
N ILE A 84 4.16 -28.57 -24.48
CA ILE A 84 4.72 -27.23 -24.27
C ILE A 84 5.81 -26.96 -25.31
N GLU A 85 6.72 -27.92 -25.54
CA GLU A 85 7.77 -27.79 -26.56
C GLU A 85 7.19 -27.58 -27.97
N ALA A 86 6.16 -28.35 -28.35
CA ALA A 86 5.47 -28.19 -29.63
C ALA A 86 4.79 -26.82 -29.77
N MET A 87 4.14 -26.34 -28.70
CA MET A 87 3.52 -25.01 -28.67
C MET A 87 4.56 -23.89 -28.78
N THR A 88 5.66 -23.97 -28.01
CA THR A 88 6.75 -23.01 -28.04
C THR A 88 7.43 -22.97 -29.41
N ARG A 89 7.76 -24.12 -29.99
CA ARG A 89 8.32 -24.21 -31.34
C ARG A 89 7.40 -23.56 -32.36
N ARG A 90 6.10 -23.89 -32.32
CA ARG A 90 5.11 -23.32 -33.24
C ARG A 90 5.02 -21.81 -33.12
N ALA A 91 5.02 -21.27 -31.90
CA ALA A 91 4.98 -19.83 -31.68
C ALA A 91 6.22 -19.14 -32.29
N VAL A 92 7.41 -19.68 -32.03
CA VAL A 92 8.66 -19.16 -32.58
C VAL A 92 8.71 -19.28 -34.13
N ASP A 93 8.28 -20.41 -34.70
CA ASP A 93 8.22 -20.63 -36.15
C ASP A 93 7.32 -19.60 -36.86
N LEU A 94 6.19 -19.24 -36.24
CA LEU A 94 5.25 -18.28 -36.81
C LEU A 94 5.82 -16.87 -36.95
N VAL A 95 6.79 -16.50 -36.11
CA VAL A 95 7.48 -15.20 -36.18
C VAL A 95 8.85 -15.27 -36.89
N GLY A 96 9.10 -16.34 -37.64
CA GLY A 96 10.29 -16.48 -38.47
C GLY A 96 11.23 -17.62 -38.09
N GLY A 97 10.96 -18.33 -36.98
CA GLY A 97 11.82 -19.40 -36.47
C GLY A 97 13.01 -18.88 -35.67
N MET A 98 13.65 -19.77 -34.91
CA MET A 98 14.75 -19.36 -34.02
C MET A 98 15.96 -18.78 -34.78
N SER A 99 16.20 -19.25 -36.01
CA SER A 99 17.28 -18.74 -36.88
C SER A 99 17.06 -17.31 -37.40
N ALA A 100 15.90 -16.71 -37.14
CA ALA A 100 15.68 -15.28 -37.41
C ALA A 100 16.25 -14.39 -36.30
N PHE A 101 16.54 -14.95 -35.12
CA PHE A 101 16.95 -14.22 -33.91
C PHE A 101 18.32 -14.66 -33.40
N VAL A 102 18.70 -15.92 -33.60
CA VAL A 102 19.98 -16.48 -33.17
C VAL A 102 20.83 -16.82 -34.39
N ASP A 103 22.02 -16.25 -34.47
CA ASP A 103 23.00 -16.58 -35.50
C ASP A 103 23.63 -17.96 -35.24
N GLU A 104 23.97 -18.69 -36.31
CA GLU A 104 24.55 -20.06 -36.21
C GLU A 104 25.91 -20.10 -35.50
N ASP A 105 26.63 -18.97 -35.49
CA ASP A 105 27.93 -18.78 -34.85
C ASP A 105 27.87 -18.00 -33.53
N ALA A 106 26.67 -17.77 -32.97
CA ALA A 106 26.48 -17.16 -31.66
C ALA A 106 27.32 -17.90 -30.60
N ALA A 107 28.10 -17.15 -29.83
CA ALA A 107 28.94 -17.68 -28.77
C ALA A 107 28.20 -17.70 -27.43
N LEU A 108 27.36 -16.71 -27.17
CA LEU A 108 26.62 -16.57 -25.91
C LEU A 108 25.15 -16.20 -26.17
N VAL A 109 24.24 -17.02 -25.65
CA VAL A 109 22.79 -16.74 -25.67
C VAL A 109 22.26 -16.68 -24.23
N ALA A 110 21.64 -15.55 -23.86
CA ALA A 110 21.04 -15.36 -22.55
C ALA A 110 19.51 -15.56 -22.59
N LEU A 111 18.99 -16.47 -21.78
CA LEU A 111 17.57 -16.75 -21.61
C LEU A 111 17.08 -16.14 -20.29
N LYS A 112 16.48 -14.95 -20.35
CA LYS A 112 15.99 -14.23 -19.17
C LYS A 112 14.62 -14.76 -18.75
N VAL A 113 14.58 -15.68 -17.78
CA VAL A 113 13.34 -16.19 -17.19
C VAL A 113 12.73 -15.18 -16.20
N ASN A 114 11.55 -15.46 -15.65
CA ASN A 114 10.91 -14.67 -14.59
C ASN A 114 10.71 -15.54 -13.34
N ILE A 115 11.60 -15.39 -12.35
CA ILE A 115 11.48 -16.06 -11.05
C ILE A 115 10.97 -15.06 -10.01
N SER A 116 11.69 -13.95 -9.79
CA SER A 116 11.38 -12.90 -8.79
C SER A 116 11.30 -13.39 -7.32
N VAL A 117 10.48 -14.39 -7.02
CA VAL A 117 10.32 -15.09 -5.75
C VAL A 117 10.49 -16.61 -5.97
N PRO A 118 11.03 -17.37 -5.00
CA PRO A 118 11.19 -18.82 -5.15
C PRO A 118 9.83 -19.53 -5.11
N GLU A 119 9.37 -20.00 -6.26
CA GLU A 119 8.12 -20.77 -6.39
C GLU A 119 8.31 -21.90 -7.41
N SER A 120 7.49 -22.95 -7.29
CA SER A 120 7.63 -24.15 -8.13
C SER A 120 7.27 -23.90 -9.60
N SER A 121 7.92 -24.63 -10.50
CA SER A 121 7.62 -24.61 -11.94
C SER A 121 6.14 -24.91 -12.21
N GLY A 122 5.50 -24.10 -13.05
CA GLY A 122 4.08 -24.26 -13.40
C GLY A 122 3.10 -23.71 -12.35
N SER A 123 3.60 -23.02 -11.31
CA SER A 123 2.77 -22.27 -10.35
C SER A 123 1.98 -21.13 -11.01
N GLY A 124 2.50 -20.56 -12.10
CA GLY A 124 2.00 -19.30 -12.67
C GLY A 124 2.55 -18.05 -11.97
N ILE A 125 3.41 -18.24 -10.96
CA ILE A 125 4.18 -17.18 -10.30
C ILE A 125 5.60 -17.11 -10.90
N VAL A 126 6.12 -18.18 -11.50
CA VAL A 126 7.42 -18.19 -12.18
C VAL A 126 7.28 -18.76 -13.58
N THR A 127 8.22 -18.44 -14.47
CA THR A 127 8.31 -19.07 -15.79
C THR A 127 8.39 -20.57 -15.65
N ASP A 128 7.51 -21.31 -16.32
CA ASP A 128 7.55 -22.76 -16.34
C ASP A 128 8.88 -23.23 -16.95
N ALA A 129 9.64 -24.03 -16.19
CA ALA A 129 10.95 -24.52 -16.61
C ALA A 129 10.89 -25.31 -17.92
N ARG A 130 9.72 -25.86 -18.29
CA ARG A 130 9.50 -26.57 -19.56
C ARG A 130 9.45 -25.63 -20.76
N VAL A 131 9.01 -24.38 -20.57
CA VAL A 131 9.09 -23.33 -21.61
C VAL A 131 10.54 -22.92 -21.82
N ALA A 132 11.29 -22.64 -20.74
CA ALA A 132 12.71 -22.33 -20.81
C ALA A 132 13.52 -23.48 -21.45
N ARG A 133 13.20 -24.74 -21.11
CA ARG A 133 13.76 -25.94 -21.73
C ARG A 133 13.51 -25.97 -23.24
N ALA A 134 12.27 -25.73 -23.66
CA ALA A 134 11.92 -25.72 -25.09
C ALA A 134 12.69 -24.64 -25.85
N VAL A 135 12.78 -23.42 -25.31
CA VAL A 135 13.57 -22.34 -25.93
C VAL A 135 15.05 -22.72 -26.02
N ALA A 136 15.65 -23.28 -24.97
CA ALA A 136 17.05 -23.71 -24.99
C ALA A 136 17.33 -24.79 -26.05
N LEU A 137 16.40 -25.73 -26.27
CA LEU A 137 16.51 -26.72 -27.34
C LEU A 137 16.47 -26.06 -28.72
N LEU A 138 15.55 -25.13 -28.96
CA LEU A 138 15.46 -24.39 -30.22
C LEU A 138 16.73 -23.57 -30.50
N VAL A 139 17.31 -22.95 -29.47
CA VAL A 139 18.60 -22.24 -29.59
C VAL A 139 19.71 -23.23 -29.98
N HIS A 140 19.83 -24.36 -29.27
CA HIS A 140 20.89 -25.34 -29.54
C HIS A 140 20.78 -25.97 -30.94
N GLU A 141 19.57 -26.13 -31.46
CA GLU A 141 19.34 -26.62 -32.84
C GLU A 141 19.93 -25.69 -33.90
N VAL A 142 19.94 -24.38 -33.65
CA VAL A 142 20.46 -23.36 -34.58
C VAL A 142 21.95 -23.09 -34.31
N ALA A 143 22.33 -22.90 -33.05
CA ALA A 143 23.67 -22.55 -32.62
C ALA A 143 24.23 -23.63 -31.66
N PRO A 144 24.64 -24.80 -32.17
CA PRO A 144 25.03 -25.94 -31.33
C PRO A 144 26.30 -25.71 -30.50
N GLN A 145 27.10 -24.68 -30.84
CA GLN A 145 28.32 -24.30 -30.11
C GLN A 145 28.08 -23.16 -29.11
N ALA A 146 26.88 -22.57 -29.08
CA ALA A 146 26.57 -21.47 -28.18
C ALA A 146 26.58 -21.94 -26.71
N ARG A 147 27.13 -21.10 -25.84
CA ARG A 147 26.90 -21.20 -24.41
C ARG A 147 25.55 -20.55 -24.08
N ILE A 148 24.67 -21.30 -23.43
CA ILE A 148 23.33 -20.82 -23.06
C ILE A 148 23.29 -20.50 -21.55
N LEU A 149 22.79 -19.33 -21.17
CA LEU A 149 22.58 -18.97 -19.78
C LEU A 149 21.09 -18.83 -19.47
N ILE A 150 20.54 -19.67 -18.60
CA ILE A 150 19.23 -19.39 -17.98
C ILE A 150 19.48 -18.35 -16.88
N ALA A 151 19.18 -17.09 -17.20
CA ALA A 151 19.59 -15.95 -16.41
C ALA A 151 18.41 -15.31 -15.65
N GLU A 152 18.67 -14.82 -14.44
CA GLU A 152 17.70 -14.08 -13.63
C GLU A 152 18.42 -13.17 -12.63
N GLY A 153 17.92 -11.95 -12.45
CA GLY A 153 18.29 -11.05 -11.37
C GLY A 153 17.07 -10.83 -10.49
N ALA A 154 16.78 -11.78 -9.60
CA ALA A 154 15.55 -11.77 -8.82
C ALA A 154 15.53 -10.64 -7.78
N GLY A 155 14.33 -10.15 -7.45
CA GLY A 155 14.13 -9.15 -6.38
C GLY A 155 13.88 -9.75 -4.98
N GLY A 156 13.45 -11.01 -4.92
CA GLY A 156 12.97 -11.64 -3.69
C GLY A 156 13.89 -12.69 -3.08
N TRP A 157 14.98 -13.09 -3.75
CA TRP A 157 15.90 -14.12 -3.24
C TRP A 157 17.35 -13.88 -3.63
N ILE A 158 18.24 -14.51 -2.85
CA ILE A 158 19.69 -14.54 -3.02
C ILE A 158 20.15 -16.00 -3.01
N SER A 159 20.84 -16.42 -4.07
CA SER A 159 21.46 -17.74 -4.15
C SER A 159 22.30 -18.03 -2.88
N PRO A 160 22.14 -19.19 -2.20
CA PRO A 160 22.89 -19.50 -0.98
C PRO A 160 24.41 -19.42 -1.16
N ALA A 161 24.92 -19.82 -2.33
CA ALA A 161 26.34 -19.75 -2.69
C ALA A 161 26.89 -18.31 -2.82
N MET A 162 26.00 -17.32 -2.98
CA MET A 162 26.35 -15.92 -3.19
C MET A 162 26.07 -15.04 -1.98
N ARG A 163 25.47 -15.58 -0.90
CA ARG A 163 25.10 -14.86 0.33
C ARG A 163 26.25 -14.00 0.86
N ASP A 164 27.46 -14.57 0.96
CA ASP A 164 28.61 -13.88 1.55
C ASP A 164 29.31 -12.91 0.58
N ARG A 165 28.79 -12.76 -0.65
CA ARG A 165 29.33 -11.86 -1.67
C ARG A 165 28.66 -10.48 -1.70
N THR A 166 27.67 -10.25 -0.85
CA THR A 166 26.99 -8.95 -0.73
C THR A 166 26.75 -8.58 0.74
N ASN A 167 26.92 -7.29 1.05
CA ASN A 167 26.54 -6.72 2.35
C ASN A 167 25.15 -6.07 2.30
N VAL A 168 24.50 -6.09 1.13
CA VAL A 168 23.15 -5.55 0.94
C VAL A 168 22.16 -6.51 1.59
N ARG A 169 21.34 -5.99 2.49
CA ARG A 169 20.31 -6.77 3.20
C ARG A 169 18.99 -6.69 2.43
N GLY A 170 18.35 -7.82 2.20
CA GLY A 170 17.08 -7.95 1.48
C GLY A 170 17.00 -9.29 0.75
N GLY A 171 15.79 -9.81 0.51
CA GLY A 171 15.56 -11.12 -0.14
C GLY A 171 15.81 -12.33 0.77
N SER A 172 15.09 -13.43 0.51
CA SER A 172 15.32 -14.71 1.19
C SER A 172 16.62 -15.36 0.70
N VAL A 173 17.37 -16.04 1.58
CA VAL A 173 18.54 -16.82 1.15
C VAL A 173 18.05 -18.18 0.70
N GLU A 174 17.76 -18.30 -0.58
CA GLU A 174 17.15 -19.46 -1.21
C GLU A 174 17.57 -19.56 -2.68
N ASP A 175 17.65 -20.77 -3.21
CA ASP A 175 18.03 -21.02 -4.60
C ASP A 175 16.80 -21.03 -5.50
N GLY A 176 16.38 -19.84 -5.95
CA GLY A 176 15.18 -19.71 -6.79
C GLY A 176 15.28 -20.47 -8.12
N PHE A 177 16.48 -20.66 -8.69
CA PHE A 177 16.65 -21.50 -9.88
C PHE A 177 16.35 -22.97 -9.60
N ALA A 178 16.73 -23.47 -8.42
CA ALA A 178 16.43 -24.84 -8.02
C ALA A 178 14.93 -25.03 -7.78
N VAL A 179 14.31 -24.12 -7.01
CA VAL A 179 12.87 -24.18 -6.67
C VAL A 179 12.01 -24.08 -7.93
N ALA A 180 12.35 -23.18 -8.85
CA ALA A 180 11.66 -23.02 -10.12
C ALA A 180 11.96 -24.14 -11.14
N GLY A 181 12.78 -25.15 -10.79
CA GLY A 181 13.07 -26.30 -11.66
C GLY A 181 14.11 -26.06 -12.77
N HIS A 182 14.66 -24.85 -12.90
CA HIS A 182 15.64 -24.54 -13.94
C HIS A 182 16.97 -25.28 -13.76
N ARG A 183 17.40 -25.55 -12.51
CA ARG A 183 18.61 -26.36 -12.28
C ARG A 183 18.45 -27.81 -12.76
N GLU A 184 17.25 -28.37 -12.67
CA GLU A 184 16.94 -29.70 -13.19
C GLU A 184 16.99 -29.70 -14.73
N THR A 185 16.40 -28.70 -15.37
CA THR A 185 16.51 -28.49 -16.82
C THR A 185 17.97 -28.38 -17.27
N VAL A 186 18.80 -27.60 -16.57
CA VAL A 186 20.23 -27.48 -16.88
C VAL A 186 20.94 -28.84 -16.77
N ALA A 187 20.64 -29.63 -15.74
CA ALA A 187 21.25 -30.94 -15.55
C ALA A 187 20.84 -31.92 -16.68
N GLU A 188 19.55 -31.92 -17.07
CA GLU A 188 19.03 -32.71 -18.20
C GLU A 188 19.75 -32.36 -19.51
N LEU A 189 19.78 -31.06 -19.87
CA LEU A 189 20.32 -30.61 -21.15
C LEU A 189 21.85 -30.75 -21.21
N ARG A 190 22.56 -30.59 -20.08
CA ARG A 190 23.99 -30.93 -19.99
C ARG A 190 24.27 -32.40 -20.24
N ALA A 191 23.41 -33.30 -19.74
CA ALA A 191 23.53 -34.74 -20.02
C ALA A 191 23.32 -35.06 -21.51
N MET A 192 22.64 -34.19 -22.26
CA MET A 192 22.51 -34.25 -23.72
C MET A 192 23.69 -33.63 -24.48
N GLY A 193 24.67 -33.05 -23.77
CA GLY A 193 25.86 -32.44 -24.37
C GLY A 193 25.74 -30.94 -24.69
N ILE A 194 24.70 -30.27 -24.16
CA ILE A 194 24.46 -28.84 -24.38
C ILE A 194 25.23 -28.01 -23.34
N ASP A 195 25.99 -26.99 -23.77
CA ASP A 195 26.64 -26.04 -22.86
C ASP A 195 25.63 -25.03 -22.35
N ILE A 196 25.08 -25.30 -21.16
CA ILE A 196 24.05 -24.46 -20.52
C ILE A 196 24.31 -24.32 -19.02
N ASP A 197 23.97 -23.18 -18.40
CA ASP A 197 23.98 -23.01 -16.94
C ASP A 197 22.90 -22.04 -16.42
N CYS A 198 22.63 -22.08 -15.11
CA CYS A 198 21.89 -21.00 -14.45
C CYS A 198 22.84 -19.85 -14.07
N PHE A 199 22.42 -18.60 -14.28
CA PHE A 199 23.25 -17.42 -14.04
C PHE A 199 22.51 -16.32 -13.28
N ASP A 200 22.99 -15.99 -12.08
CA ASP A 200 22.41 -14.97 -11.21
C ASP A 200 22.91 -13.57 -11.59
N LEU A 201 22.08 -12.83 -12.33
CA LEU A 201 22.38 -11.48 -12.83
C LEU A 201 22.54 -10.46 -11.69
N ASN A 202 22.06 -10.76 -10.48
CA ASN A 202 22.21 -9.82 -9.37
C ASN A 202 23.66 -9.59 -8.97
N PHE A 203 24.54 -10.54 -9.25
CA PHE A 203 25.96 -10.53 -8.90
C PHE A 203 26.88 -10.34 -10.10
N ASP A 204 26.29 -10.07 -11.27
CA ASP A 204 27.05 -9.84 -12.47
C ASP A 204 27.75 -8.47 -12.41
N ARG A 205 28.81 -8.32 -13.21
CA ARG A 205 29.34 -6.99 -13.52
C ARG A 205 28.28 -6.23 -14.32
N ALA A 206 28.31 -4.91 -14.27
CA ALA A 206 27.35 -4.06 -14.98
C ALA A 206 28.04 -3.11 -15.96
N TYR A 207 27.30 -2.68 -16.98
CA TYR A 207 27.61 -1.53 -17.81
C TYR A 207 26.64 -0.39 -17.52
N ASP A 208 27.16 0.83 -17.39
CA ASP A 208 26.35 2.03 -17.25
C ASP A 208 25.97 2.54 -18.66
N LEU A 209 24.68 2.49 -18.98
CA LEU A 209 24.14 2.80 -20.30
C LEU A 209 23.12 3.93 -20.21
N ARG A 210 23.08 4.77 -21.25
CA ARG A 210 22.14 5.89 -21.35
C ARG A 210 21.14 5.64 -22.48
N PRO A 211 19.84 5.91 -22.27
CA PRO A 211 18.85 5.79 -23.35
C PRO A 211 19.18 6.70 -24.53
N GLU A 212 19.15 6.15 -25.74
CA GLU A 212 19.32 6.95 -26.96
C GLU A 212 18.18 7.96 -27.10
N GLY A 213 18.52 9.21 -27.43
CA GLY A 213 17.55 10.30 -27.54
C GLY A 213 17.13 10.94 -26.21
N GLY A 214 17.83 10.63 -25.11
CA GLY A 214 17.59 11.17 -23.77
C GLY A 214 16.65 10.32 -22.92
N ALA A 215 16.84 10.32 -21.60
CA ALA A 215 16.05 9.51 -20.69
C ALA A 215 14.60 10.00 -20.54
N LEU A 216 13.69 9.08 -20.22
CA LEU A 216 12.33 9.41 -19.76
C LEU A 216 12.24 9.42 -18.23
N ALA A 217 12.89 8.47 -17.55
CA ALA A 217 12.81 8.32 -16.10
C ALA A 217 14.13 8.57 -15.38
N HIS A 218 15.24 8.01 -15.89
CA HIS A 218 16.55 8.13 -15.25
C HIS A 218 17.66 8.21 -16.29
N GLU A 219 18.62 9.12 -16.09
CA GLU A 219 19.65 9.46 -17.07
C GLU A 219 20.55 8.28 -17.49
N GLU A 220 20.77 7.32 -16.60
CA GLU A 220 21.71 6.22 -16.78
C GLU A 220 21.27 4.95 -16.02
N TYR A 221 21.49 3.78 -16.61
CA TYR A 221 21.12 2.48 -16.03
C TYR A 221 22.31 1.52 -16.03
N SER A 222 22.59 0.90 -14.88
CA SER A 222 23.60 -0.16 -14.74
C SER A 222 22.97 -1.51 -15.10
N ILE A 223 23.26 -2.04 -16.29
CA ILE A 223 22.70 -3.28 -16.81
C ILE A 223 23.69 -4.44 -16.65
N ALA A 224 23.23 -5.61 -16.24
CA ALA A 224 24.05 -6.82 -16.13
C ALA A 224 24.76 -7.13 -17.46
N ALA A 225 26.08 -7.34 -17.41
CA ALA A 225 26.89 -7.48 -18.60
C ALA A 225 26.56 -8.74 -19.41
N ALA A 226 26.14 -9.84 -18.77
CA ALA A 226 25.70 -11.04 -19.46
C ALA A 226 24.48 -10.82 -20.38
N ILE A 227 23.71 -9.75 -20.19
CA ILE A 227 22.63 -9.35 -21.11
C ILE A 227 23.20 -8.55 -22.30
N ILE A 228 24.13 -7.63 -22.04
CA ILE A 228 24.70 -6.74 -23.07
C ILE A 228 25.77 -7.43 -23.93
N ASP A 229 26.54 -8.36 -23.35
CA ASP A 229 27.59 -9.12 -24.03
C ASP A 229 27.04 -10.31 -24.82
N ALA A 230 25.78 -10.71 -24.60
CA ALA A 230 25.19 -11.82 -25.33
C ALA A 230 25.01 -11.46 -26.81
N ASP A 231 25.27 -12.42 -27.70
CA ASP A 231 24.99 -12.27 -29.13
C ASP A 231 23.48 -12.25 -29.38
N THR A 232 22.72 -12.91 -28.49
CA THR A 232 21.26 -12.88 -28.45
C THR A 232 20.78 -12.99 -27.02
N TRP A 233 19.82 -12.16 -26.61
CA TRP A 233 19.10 -12.36 -25.36
C TRP A 233 17.58 -12.47 -25.57
N ILE A 234 17.04 -13.57 -25.07
CA ILE A 234 15.64 -13.96 -25.21
C ILE A 234 14.95 -13.81 -23.86
N ASN A 235 13.89 -13.01 -23.83
CA ASN A 235 13.08 -12.78 -22.65
C ASN A 235 11.95 -13.81 -22.56
N ILE A 236 11.83 -14.50 -21.42
CA ILE A 236 10.85 -15.57 -21.21
C ILE A 236 9.97 -15.25 -19.99
N PRO A 237 9.11 -14.22 -20.06
CA PRO A 237 8.27 -13.80 -18.95
C PRO A 237 7.09 -14.76 -18.73
N VAL A 238 6.53 -14.76 -17.52
CA VAL A 238 5.22 -15.34 -17.23
C VAL A 238 4.16 -14.24 -17.05
N ALA A 239 3.00 -14.41 -17.68
CA ALA A 239 1.91 -13.43 -17.63
C ALA A 239 1.17 -13.44 -16.28
N LYS A 240 0.98 -12.27 -15.65
CA LYS A 240 0.28 -12.12 -14.35
C LYS A 240 -0.45 -10.79 -14.27
N THR A 241 -1.43 -10.66 -13.37
CA THR A 241 -1.89 -9.33 -12.94
C THR A 241 -0.98 -8.75 -11.86
N HIS A 242 -0.82 -7.42 -11.83
CA HIS A 242 0.06 -6.71 -10.90
C HIS A 242 -0.50 -5.31 -10.61
N GLY A 243 0.03 -4.63 -9.60
CA GLY A 243 -0.25 -3.20 -9.35
C GLY A 243 0.07 -2.27 -10.53
N ALA A 244 0.82 -2.76 -11.52
CA ALA A 244 1.17 -2.06 -12.76
C ALA A 244 0.26 -2.54 -13.91
N LYS A 245 -0.95 -2.97 -13.57
CA LYS A 245 -1.91 -3.73 -14.39
C LYS A 245 -1.44 -5.15 -14.69
N ILE A 246 -0.36 -5.34 -15.43
CA ILE A 246 0.18 -6.67 -15.78
C ILE A 246 1.67 -6.84 -15.45
N THR A 247 2.10 -8.09 -15.34
CA THR A 247 3.50 -8.50 -15.44
C THR A 247 3.65 -9.32 -16.71
N CYS A 248 4.56 -8.92 -17.59
CA CYS A 248 4.92 -9.66 -18.80
C CYS A 248 6.33 -9.22 -19.28
N SER A 249 6.52 -8.94 -20.56
CA SER A 249 7.81 -8.75 -21.21
C SER A 249 8.57 -7.55 -20.65
N LEU A 250 7.94 -6.38 -20.64
CA LEU A 250 8.58 -5.13 -20.18
C LEU A 250 8.95 -5.21 -18.70
N LYS A 251 8.01 -5.66 -17.86
CA LYS A 251 8.26 -5.77 -16.42
C LYS A 251 9.37 -6.76 -16.08
N ASN A 252 9.56 -7.83 -16.89
CA ASN A 252 10.65 -8.78 -16.67
C ASN A 252 12.04 -8.17 -16.94
N HIS A 253 12.13 -7.04 -17.66
CA HIS A 253 13.38 -6.31 -17.85
C HIS A 253 13.95 -5.80 -16.52
N PHE A 254 13.15 -5.62 -15.47
CA PHE A 254 13.70 -5.27 -14.15
C PHE A 254 14.71 -6.30 -13.64
N GLY A 255 14.58 -7.56 -14.04
CA GLY A 255 15.53 -8.60 -13.65
C GLY A 255 16.91 -8.52 -14.35
N ILE A 256 17.14 -7.55 -15.25
CA ILE A 256 18.46 -7.30 -15.85
C ILE A 256 19.31 -6.32 -15.02
N LEU A 257 18.70 -5.70 -14.01
CA LEU A 257 19.35 -4.76 -13.10
C LEU A 257 20.02 -5.54 -11.95
N PRO A 258 21.33 -5.41 -11.71
CA PRO A 258 22.00 -6.17 -10.66
C PRO A 258 21.58 -5.73 -9.25
N GLY A 259 21.13 -6.67 -8.41
CA GLY A 259 20.82 -6.43 -7.01
C GLY A 259 22.01 -5.93 -6.18
N THR A 260 23.26 -6.22 -6.55
CA THR A 260 24.43 -5.63 -5.89
C THR A 260 24.56 -4.12 -6.09
N ILE A 261 23.87 -3.55 -7.08
CA ILE A 261 23.84 -2.11 -7.39
C ILE A 261 22.53 -1.49 -6.90
N TYR A 262 21.40 -2.05 -7.30
CA TYR A 262 20.06 -1.49 -7.02
C TYR A 262 19.42 -1.99 -5.72
N GLY A 263 20.05 -2.97 -5.08
CA GLY A 263 19.52 -3.63 -3.89
C GLY A 263 18.47 -4.68 -4.17
N TRP A 264 17.98 -5.33 -3.12
CA TRP A 264 16.83 -6.22 -3.15
C TRP A 264 15.67 -5.51 -2.44
N SER A 265 14.56 -5.18 -3.12
CA SER A 265 14.06 -5.69 -4.41
C SER A 265 14.32 -4.79 -5.64
N LYS A 266 15.38 -3.97 -5.64
CA LYS A 266 15.72 -2.91 -6.62
C LYS A 266 15.05 -1.56 -6.38
N SER A 267 13.98 -1.53 -5.57
CA SER A 267 13.27 -0.32 -5.19
C SER A 267 13.87 0.42 -4.00
N THR A 268 14.87 -0.17 -3.32
CA THR A 268 15.49 0.38 -2.11
C THR A 268 16.85 1.04 -2.37
N GLY A 269 17.55 0.62 -3.42
CA GLY A 269 18.91 1.06 -3.69
C GLY A 269 19.94 0.41 -2.76
N THR A 270 21.15 0.91 -2.83
CA THR A 270 22.27 0.57 -1.95
C THR A 270 22.86 1.84 -1.34
N ALA A 271 23.88 1.69 -0.47
CA ALA A 271 24.56 2.85 0.10
C ALA A 271 25.33 3.67 -0.95
N GLN A 272 25.61 3.10 -2.12
CA GLN A 272 26.43 3.71 -3.17
C GLN A 272 25.63 4.06 -4.43
N HIS A 273 24.41 3.55 -4.58
CA HIS A 273 23.60 3.74 -5.77
C HIS A 273 22.12 3.84 -5.38
N GLY A 274 21.40 4.79 -5.99
CA GLY A 274 19.98 4.99 -5.73
C GLY A 274 19.11 3.79 -6.16
N PRO A 275 17.84 3.74 -5.71
CA PRO A 275 16.89 2.76 -6.21
C PRO A 275 16.58 2.98 -7.69
N MET A 276 16.09 1.94 -8.34
CA MET A 276 15.43 2.06 -9.63
C MET A 276 14.09 2.81 -9.45
N PRO A 277 13.70 3.74 -10.35
CA PRO A 277 12.36 4.31 -10.36
C PRO A 277 11.28 3.23 -10.34
N HIS A 278 10.50 3.18 -9.27
CA HIS A 278 9.60 2.06 -8.99
C HIS A 278 8.31 2.50 -8.29
N SER A 279 7.73 3.62 -8.73
CA SER A 279 6.38 4.07 -8.34
C SER A 279 5.41 3.99 -9.54
N PRO A 280 4.08 3.92 -9.30
CA PRO A 280 3.08 3.91 -10.38
C PRO A 280 3.12 5.12 -11.31
N ARG A 281 3.79 6.19 -10.88
CA ARG A 281 3.86 7.45 -11.61
C ARG A 281 4.85 7.43 -12.77
N VAL A 282 5.94 6.67 -12.66
CA VAL A 282 7.10 6.75 -13.59
C VAL A 282 7.52 5.40 -14.17
N LEU A 283 6.77 4.34 -13.85
CA LEU A 283 7.16 2.97 -14.16
C LEU A 283 7.19 2.68 -15.66
N ASP A 284 6.22 3.21 -16.40
CA ASP A 284 6.12 3.03 -17.85
C ASP A 284 7.32 3.69 -18.56
N GLU A 285 7.71 4.89 -18.16
CA GLU A 285 8.92 5.59 -18.63
C GLU A 285 10.18 4.77 -18.38
N ALA A 286 10.33 4.24 -17.15
CA ALA A 286 11.43 3.38 -16.77
C ALA A 286 11.52 2.12 -17.64
N TRP A 287 10.39 1.49 -17.98
CA TRP A 287 10.39 0.32 -18.87
C TRP A 287 10.81 0.67 -20.29
N ILE A 288 10.38 1.81 -20.81
CA ILE A 288 10.78 2.26 -22.14
C ILE A 288 12.27 2.57 -22.20
N ASP A 289 12.82 3.22 -21.17
CA ASP A 289 14.26 3.44 -21.06
C ASP A 289 15.04 2.12 -21.03
N LEU A 290 14.61 1.15 -20.21
CA LEU A 290 15.26 -0.15 -20.10
C LEU A 290 15.24 -0.93 -21.43
N TYR A 291 14.11 -0.94 -22.14
CA TYR A 291 14.04 -1.55 -23.46
C TYR A 291 14.96 -0.82 -24.47
N ASN A 292 15.03 0.52 -24.40
CA ASN A 292 15.88 1.31 -25.30
C ASN A 292 17.37 0.98 -25.12
N VAL A 293 17.84 0.75 -23.88
CA VAL A 293 19.25 0.43 -23.60
C VAL A 293 19.63 -1.04 -23.74
N SER A 294 18.68 -1.97 -23.59
CA SER A 294 18.98 -3.43 -23.61
C SER A 294 18.57 -4.15 -24.89
N ARG A 295 17.54 -3.68 -25.61
CA ARG A 295 17.05 -4.21 -26.90
C ARG A 295 16.92 -5.73 -26.94
N VAL A 296 15.81 -6.26 -26.41
CA VAL A 296 15.48 -7.69 -26.50
C VAL A 296 15.33 -8.15 -27.95
N ASP A 297 15.87 -9.33 -28.27
CA ASP A 297 15.81 -9.92 -29.61
C ASP A 297 14.50 -10.71 -29.83
N LEU A 298 14.06 -11.44 -28.80
CA LEU A 298 12.85 -12.25 -28.85
C LEU A 298 12.20 -12.35 -27.47
N ASN A 299 10.88 -12.22 -27.41
CA ASN A 299 10.06 -12.51 -26.24
C ASN A 299 9.28 -13.81 -26.47
N VAL A 300 9.33 -14.73 -25.51
CA VAL A 300 8.52 -15.97 -25.50
C VAL A 300 7.72 -16.00 -24.20
N VAL A 301 6.44 -15.63 -24.28
CA VAL A 301 5.60 -15.47 -23.09
C VAL A 301 5.01 -16.81 -22.66
N ASP A 302 5.26 -17.17 -21.41
CA ASP A 302 4.53 -18.21 -20.71
C ASP A 302 3.18 -17.66 -20.22
N MET A 303 2.12 -18.00 -20.95
CA MET A 303 0.73 -17.77 -20.55
C MET A 303 0.00 -19.11 -20.38
N ILE A 304 0.72 -20.16 -19.94
CA ILE A 304 0.10 -21.46 -19.63
C ILE A 304 -0.79 -21.31 -18.40
N ARG A 305 -0.23 -20.73 -17.35
CA ARG A 305 -0.91 -20.38 -16.10
C ARG A 305 -0.27 -19.10 -15.55
N GLY A 306 -1.07 -18.20 -15.02
CA GLY A 306 -0.59 -16.94 -14.44
C GLY A 306 -1.33 -16.57 -13.17
N SER A 307 -0.71 -15.80 -12.27
CA SER A 307 -1.38 -15.33 -11.05
C SER A 307 -2.33 -14.16 -11.32
N GLU A 308 -3.41 -14.15 -10.57
CA GLU A 308 -4.42 -13.10 -10.50
C GLU A 308 -4.33 -12.37 -9.15
N THR A 309 -4.98 -11.21 -9.01
CA THR A 309 -4.92 -10.33 -7.82
C THR A 309 -3.51 -9.92 -7.35
N GLY A 310 -2.50 -10.04 -8.21
CA GLY A 310 -1.09 -9.77 -7.89
C GLY A 310 -0.21 -11.02 -7.86
N PRO A 311 1.13 -10.88 -7.70
CA PRO A 311 2.05 -12.01 -7.68
C PRO A 311 2.24 -12.65 -6.31
N PHE A 312 1.61 -12.12 -5.25
CA PHE A 312 1.87 -12.49 -3.85
C PHE A 312 0.74 -13.30 -3.20
N GLU A 313 -0.42 -13.39 -3.86
CA GLU A 313 -1.56 -14.15 -3.36
C GLU A 313 -1.43 -15.61 -3.76
N LYS A 314 -1.42 -16.52 -2.78
CA LYS A 314 -1.36 -17.96 -3.04
C LYS A 314 -2.69 -18.47 -3.59
N ASP A 315 -2.63 -19.50 -4.44
CA ASP A 315 -3.77 -20.22 -5.02
C ASP A 315 -4.75 -19.41 -5.89
N ASN A 316 -4.42 -18.17 -6.27
CA ASN A 316 -5.24 -17.37 -7.19
C ASN A 316 -4.62 -17.33 -8.59
N THR A 317 -4.79 -18.40 -9.37
CA THR A 317 -4.18 -18.53 -10.72
C THR A 317 -5.22 -18.77 -11.80
N HIS A 318 -4.97 -18.20 -12.98
CA HIS A 318 -5.75 -18.43 -14.18
C HIS A 318 -4.97 -19.31 -15.16
N ARG A 319 -5.57 -20.42 -15.61
CA ARG A 319 -4.99 -21.29 -16.64
C ARG A 319 -5.52 -20.88 -18.01
N SER A 320 -4.62 -20.53 -18.92
CA SER A 320 -4.95 -20.19 -20.31
C SER A 320 -4.36 -21.17 -21.34
N ASN A 321 -3.30 -21.91 -20.97
CA ASN A 321 -2.60 -22.85 -21.84
C ASN A 321 -2.26 -22.23 -23.21
N THR A 322 -1.61 -21.05 -23.18
CA THR A 322 -1.22 -20.32 -24.38
C THR A 322 0.26 -19.96 -24.31
N ILE A 323 0.97 -20.05 -25.44
CA ILE A 323 2.31 -19.48 -25.60
C ILE A 323 2.24 -18.37 -26.64
N LEU A 324 2.96 -17.27 -26.40
CA LEU A 324 3.13 -16.20 -27.37
C LEU A 324 4.60 -16.02 -27.71
N ALA A 325 4.90 -15.57 -28.92
CA ALA A 325 6.25 -15.14 -29.28
C ALA A 325 6.22 -13.89 -30.16
N GLY A 326 7.16 -12.97 -29.94
CA GLY A 326 7.31 -11.75 -30.72
C GLY A 326 8.61 -11.01 -30.42
N ALA A 327 9.18 -10.35 -31.42
CA ALA A 327 10.44 -9.61 -31.28
C ALA A 327 10.25 -8.34 -30.43
N ASN A 328 9.15 -7.62 -30.65
CA ASN A 328 8.88 -6.35 -29.97
C ASN A 328 8.13 -6.57 -28.63
N PRO A 329 8.68 -6.15 -27.48
CA PRO A 329 8.04 -6.38 -26.18
C PRO A 329 6.78 -5.54 -25.98
N ILE A 330 6.67 -4.37 -26.61
CA ILE A 330 5.48 -3.50 -26.56
C ILE A 330 4.30 -4.20 -27.25
N ALA A 331 4.53 -4.67 -28.49
CA ALA A 331 3.52 -5.38 -29.26
C ALA A 331 3.07 -6.67 -28.54
N THR A 332 4.03 -7.40 -27.98
CA THR A 332 3.78 -8.64 -27.23
C THR A 332 2.92 -8.38 -25.99
N ASP A 333 3.26 -7.36 -25.18
CA ASP A 333 2.51 -7.04 -23.97
C ASP A 333 1.11 -6.49 -24.25
N LEU A 334 0.89 -5.77 -25.37
CA LEU A 334 -0.45 -5.36 -25.81
C LEU A 334 -1.35 -6.56 -26.15
N VAL A 335 -0.81 -7.58 -26.81
CA VAL A 335 -1.55 -8.82 -27.12
C VAL A 335 -1.84 -9.59 -25.83
N VAL A 336 -0.89 -9.70 -24.91
CA VAL A 336 -1.10 -10.33 -23.60
C VAL A 336 -2.18 -9.59 -22.80
N ALA A 337 -2.12 -8.26 -22.73
CA ALA A 337 -3.14 -7.43 -22.09
C ALA A 337 -4.55 -7.70 -22.64
N LYS A 338 -4.67 -7.74 -23.98
CA LYS A 338 -5.93 -8.06 -24.66
C LYS A 338 -6.46 -9.44 -24.24
N LEU A 339 -5.60 -10.47 -24.26
CA LEU A 339 -5.99 -11.84 -23.90
C LEU A 339 -6.37 -11.98 -22.42
N MET A 340 -5.80 -11.18 -21.54
CA MET A 340 -6.15 -11.09 -20.11
C MET A 340 -7.41 -10.25 -19.83
N GLY A 341 -8.02 -9.65 -20.86
CA GLY A 341 -9.23 -8.82 -20.73
C GLY A 341 -8.98 -7.41 -20.21
N PHE A 342 -7.74 -6.91 -20.28
CA PHE A 342 -7.46 -5.47 -20.15
C PHE A 342 -7.71 -4.76 -21.48
N ASN A 343 -7.97 -3.46 -21.42
CA ASN A 343 -7.98 -2.64 -22.63
C ASN A 343 -6.53 -2.29 -23.00
N PRO A 344 -6.02 -2.67 -24.19
CA PRO A 344 -4.66 -2.33 -24.62
C PRO A 344 -4.36 -0.83 -24.62
N ASP A 345 -5.40 0.01 -24.73
CA ASP A 345 -5.28 1.47 -24.68
C ASP A 345 -5.07 2.03 -23.28
N ASP A 346 -5.14 1.19 -22.24
CA ASP A 346 -4.86 1.58 -20.86
C ASP A 346 -3.37 1.58 -20.53
N PHE A 347 -2.50 1.21 -21.46
CA PHE A 347 -1.07 1.05 -21.23
C PHE A 347 -0.25 2.20 -21.80
N GLU A 348 0.26 3.05 -20.89
CA GLU A 348 1.00 4.26 -21.22
C GLU A 348 2.31 3.96 -21.97
N PHE A 349 2.98 2.84 -21.64
CA PHE A 349 4.18 2.41 -22.34
C PHE A 349 4.01 2.35 -23.87
N ALA A 350 2.81 2.06 -24.40
CA ALA A 350 2.60 1.99 -25.85
C ALA A 350 2.63 3.37 -26.51
N ALA A 351 2.02 4.38 -25.87
CA ALA A 351 2.07 5.76 -26.33
C ALA A 351 3.51 6.33 -26.25
N LEU A 352 4.21 6.04 -25.15
CA LEU A 352 5.61 6.44 -24.98
C LEU A 352 6.53 5.77 -26.00
N ALA A 353 6.37 4.46 -26.21
CA ALA A 353 7.16 3.71 -27.20
C ALA A 353 6.95 4.25 -28.62
N ALA A 354 5.71 4.52 -29.02
CA ALA A 354 5.41 5.07 -30.34
C ALA A 354 6.08 6.45 -30.56
N ARG A 355 6.04 7.33 -29.55
CA ARG A 355 6.72 8.64 -29.60
C ARG A 355 8.24 8.52 -29.72
N ARG A 356 8.82 7.43 -29.21
CA ARG A 356 10.26 7.11 -29.32
C ARG A 356 10.60 6.24 -30.54
N GLY A 357 9.61 5.84 -31.35
CA GLY A 357 9.82 4.92 -32.47
C GLY A 357 10.24 3.50 -32.05
N LEU A 358 9.86 3.08 -30.84
CA LEU A 358 10.27 1.81 -30.24
C LEU A 358 9.22 0.70 -30.38
N GLY A 359 7.97 1.04 -30.69
CA GLY A 359 6.86 0.08 -30.73
C GLY A 359 5.58 0.66 -31.30
N PRO A 360 4.52 -0.17 -31.42
CA PRO A 360 3.21 0.27 -31.87
C PRO A 360 2.55 1.17 -30.82
N ARG A 361 1.71 2.11 -31.28
CA ARG A 361 0.87 2.91 -30.38
C ARG A 361 -0.38 2.13 -29.98
N PHE A 362 -0.94 1.37 -30.92
CA PHE A 362 -2.20 0.68 -30.76
C PHE A 362 -2.09 -0.79 -31.13
N ILE A 363 -2.96 -1.63 -30.56
CA ILE A 363 -2.98 -3.06 -30.87
C ILE A 363 -3.34 -3.33 -32.34
N GLU A 364 -4.07 -2.42 -32.99
CA GLU A 364 -4.42 -2.50 -34.40
C GLU A 364 -3.19 -2.41 -35.34
N ASP A 365 -2.06 -1.89 -34.83
CA ASP A 365 -0.78 -1.87 -35.54
C ASP A 365 -0.02 -3.21 -35.41
N VAL A 366 -0.51 -4.14 -34.57
CA VAL A 366 0.11 -5.43 -34.29
C VAL A 366 -0.51 -6.52 -35.16
N GLN A 367 0.33 -7.27 -35.85
CA GLN A 367 -0.12 -8.43 -36.60
C GLN A 367 -0.11 -9.68 -35.71
N ILE A 368 -1.30 -10.15 -35.34
CA ILE A 368 -1.47 -11.38 -34.57
C ILE A 368 -1.45 -12.59 -35.51
N LEU A 369 -0.57 -13.56 -35.23
CA LEU A 369 -0.35 -14.79 -36.00
C LEU A 369 -0.77 -16.03 -35.21
N GLY A 370 -1.07 -17.14 -35.89
CA GLY A 370 -1.41 -18.43 -35.27
C GLY A 370 -2.88 -18.59 -34.86
N VAL A 371 -3.65 -17.51 -34.81
CA VAL A 371 -5.09 -17.52 -34.51
C VAL A 371 -5.84 -16.62 -35.48
N GLU A 372 -7.02 -17.05 -35.92
CA GLU A 372 -7.87 -16.25 -36.82
C GLU A 372 -8.61 -15.12 -36.08
N ASP A 373 -9.18 -15.44 -34.91
CA ASP A 373 -9.85 -14.49 -34.03
C ASP A 373 -9.31 -14.60 -32.59
N PRO A 374 -8.46 -13.67 -32.13
CA PRO A 374 -7.94 -13.67 -30.78
C PRO A 374 -9.03 -13.43 -29.72
N THR A 375 -10.21 -12.91 -30.09
CA THR A 375 -11.31 -12.63 -29.16
C THR A 375 -11.81 -13.89 -28.46
N ALA A 376 -11.82 -15.03 -29.16
CA ALA A 376 -12.22 -16.33 -28.59
C ALA A 376 -11.27 -16.84 -27.50
N LEU A 377 -10.06 -16.29 -27.44
CA LEU A 377 -9.06 -16.61 -26.42
C LEU A 377 -9.07 -15.64 -25.24
N VAL A 378 -9.78 -14.52 -25.34
CA VAL A 378 -9.87 -13.53 -24.27
C VAL A 378 -10.59 -14.12 -23.07
N SER A 379 -9.91 -14.07 -21.93
CA SER A 379 -10.45 -14.40 -20.62
C SER A 379 -10.17 -13.23 -19.70
N ARG A 380 -11.17 -12.69 -19.01
CA ARG A 380 -10.96 -11.54 -18.13
C ARG A 380 -10.36 -12.00 -16.80
N TRP A 381 -9.11 -11.62 -16.57
CA TRP A 381 -8.40 -11.98 -15.34
C TRP A 381 -8.76 -10.99 -14.22
N LYS A 382 -8.77 -11.46 -12.97
CA LYS A 382 -8.97 -10.57 -11.81
C LYS A 382 -7.76 -9.64 -11.68
N LYS A 383 -8.03 -8.33 -11.68
CA LYS A 383 -7.03 -7.29 -11.45
C LYS A 383 -6.39 -7.42 -10.07
N ALA A 384 -5.21 -6.83 -9.91
CA ALA A 384 -4.53 -6.76 -8.62
C ALA A 384 -5.36 -6.04 -7.54
N GLY A 385 -6.27 -5.14 -7.93
CA GLY A 385 -7.27 -4.59 -7.03
C GLY A 385 -6.80 -3.38 -6.24
N VAL A 386 -7.77 -2.66 -5.65
CA VAL A 386 -7.50 -1.53 -4.73
C VAL A 386 -6.71 -1.94 -3.49
N THR A 387 -6.76 -3.21 -3.09
CA THR A 387 -6.05 -3.75 -1.91
C THR A 387 -4.57 -3.99 -2.18
N TYR A 388 -4.12 -3.96 -3.44
CA TYR A 388 -2.74 -4.20 -3.81
C TYR A 388 -1.78 -3.23 -3.10
N GLY A 389 -0.73 -3.76 -2.46
CA GLY A 389 0.21 -2.97 -1.67
C GLY A 389 -0.37 -2.45 -0.34
N GLY A 390 -1.35 -3.14 0.24
CA GLY A 390 -1.91 -2.83 1.57
C GLY A 390 -3.10 -1.85 1.56
N GLY A 391 -3.72 -1.61 0.41
CA GLY A 391 -5.01 -0.89 0.31
C GLY A 391 -4.97 0.63 0.52
N ARG A 392 -3.82 1.20 0.88
CA ARG A 392 -3.67 2.62 1.24
C ARG A 392 -2.72 3.42 0.33
N GLY A 393 -2.21 2.82 -0.74
CA GLY A 393 -1.20 3.43 -1.63
C GLY A 393 -1.66 3.60 -3.08
N GLU A 394 -0.88 4.34 -3.87
CA GLU A 394 -1.17 4.62 -5.29
C GLU A 394 -1.15 3.35 -6.16
N TRP A 395 -0.43 2.31 -5.75
CA TRP A 395 -0.38 1.04 -6.46
C TRP A 395 -1.75 0.37 -6.61
N GLY A 396 -2.58 0.37 -5.56
CA GLY A 396 -3.93 -0.17 -5.64
C GLY A 396 -4.85 0.66 -6.54
N GLN A 397 -4.62 1.98 -6.61
CA GLN A 397 -5.35 2.87 -7.51
C GLN A 397 -4.97 2.61 -8.96
N HIS A 398 -3.66 2.57 -9.26
CA HIS A 398 -3.13 2.30 -10.60
C HIS A 398 -3.49 0.89 -11.10
N ALA A 399 -3.54 -0.11 -10.21
CA ALA A 399 -3.97 -1.46 -10.55
C ALA A 399 -5.38 -1.52 -11.15
N ASN A 400 -6.28 -0.67 -10.64
CA ASN A 400 -7.70 -0.68 -10.98
C ASN A 400 -8.07 0.34 -12.05
N TYR A 401 -7.42 1.50 -12.03
CA TYR A 401 -7.68 2.59 -12.96
C TYR A 401 -7.07 2.25 -14.33
N GLY A 402 -7.91 2.24 -15.37
CA GLY A 402 -7.46 2.29 -16.76
C GLY A 402 -6.77 3.62 -17.06
N MET A 403 -6.58 3.99 -18.31
CA MET A 403 -5.93 5.26 -18.64
C MET A 403 -6.98 6.32 -18.97
N GLY A 404 -6.93 7.49 -18.34
CA GLY A 404 -7.68 8.68 -18.75
C GLY A 404 -7.05 9.41 -19.95
N PRO A 405 -7.59 10.57 -20.37
CA PRO A 405 -6.92 11.47 -21.29
C PRO A 405 -5.61 12.02 -20.70
N ARG A 406 -4.53 11.91 -21.48
CA ARG A 406 -3.19 12.42 -21.13
C ARG A 406 -2.82 13.72 -21.82
N GLU A 407 -3.48 14.02 -22.92
CA GLU A 407 -3.22 15.20 -23.75
C GLU A 407 -4.29 16.25 -23.50
N TRP A 408 -3.86 17.43 -23.09
CA TRP A 408 -4.75 18.53 -22.77
C TRP A 408 -4.23 19.82 -23.39
N THR A 409 -5.14 20.65 -23.89
CA THR A 409 -4.85 22.08 -24.03
C THR A 409 -5.45 22.80 -22.83
N LEU A 410 -4.67 23.70 -22.22
CA LEU A 410 -4.99 24.31 -20.94
C LEU A 410 -5.20 25.82 -21.10
N LEU A 411 -6.18 26.37 -20.40
CA LEU A 411 -6.41 27.80 -20.27
C LEU A 411 -6.34 28.19 -18.79
N GLY A 412 -5.34 28.97 -18.44
CA GLY A 412 -5.09 29.45 -17.09
C GLY A 412 -3.61 29.58 -16.74
N PRO A 413 -3.29 29.93 -15.48
CA PRO A 413 -4.23 30.11 -14.37
C PRO A 413 -5.08 31.38 -14.53
N LEU A 414 -6.39 31.27 -14.31
CA LEU A 414 -7.36 32.37 -14.30
C LEU A 414 -7.79 32.69 -12.86
N PRO A 415 -8.45 33.83 -12.59
CA PRO A 415 -9.08 34.07 -11.29
C PRO A 415 -10.00 32.91 -10.89
N ARG A 416 -9.97 32.48 -9.62
CA ARG A 416 -10.76 31.35 -9.13
C ARG A 416 -12.27 31.51 -9.32
N ASP A 417 -12.80 32.72 -9.45
CA ASP A 417 -14.21 33.01 -9.73
C ASP A 417 -14.53 33.15 -11.22
N HIS A 418 -13.54 32.95 -12.11
CA HIS A 418 -13.76 32.94 -13.55
C HIS A 418 -14.74 31.83 -13.94
N ALA A 419 -15.76 32.21 -14.72
CA ALA A 419 -16.76 31.31 -15.28
C ALA A 419 -17.16 31.77 -16.68
N PHE A 420 -17.27 30.82 -17.61
CA PHE A 420 -17.91 31.04 -18.91
C PHE A 420 -19.43 31.00 -18.75
N ASP A 421 -20.15 31.74 -19.58
CA ASP A 421 -21.60 31.60 -19.68
C ASP A 421 -22.01 30.32 -20.44
N GLU A 422 -23.29 29.95 -20.39
CA GLU A 422 -23.78 28.71 -21.02
C GLU A 422 -23.64 28.70 -22.55
N GLU A 423 -23.75 29.85 -23.22
CA GLU A 423 -23.61 29.93 -24.68
C GLU A 423 -22.15 29.75 -25.08
N GLN A 424 -21.24 30.38 -24.33
CA GLN A 424 -19.79 30.21 -24.47
C GLN A 424 -19.37 28.76 -24.26
N LEU A 425 -19.83 28.10 -23.19
CA LEU A 425 -19.50 26.69 -22.90
C LEU A 425 -19.95 25.75 -24.02
N LYS A 426 -21.15 25.94 -24.58
CA LYS A 426 -21.65 25.14 -25.69
C LYS A 426 -20.87 25.37 -26.98
N ALA A 427 -20.42 26.60 -27.22
CA ALA A 427 -19.65 26.98 -28.41
C ALA A 427 -18.15 26.70 -28.31
N LEU A 428 -17.62 26.46 -27.10
CA LEU A 428 -16.19 26.33 -26.85
C LEU A 428 -15.58 25.15 -27.64
N SER A 429 -14.53 25.44 -28.41
CA SER A 429 -13.79 24.46 -29.23
C SER A 429 -12.38 25.01 -29.50
N PRO A 430 -11.52 25.08 -28.47
CA PRO A 430 -10.23 25.74 -28.56
C PRO A 430 -9.27 25.01 -29.49
N VAL A 431 -8.42 25.79 -30.16
CA VAL A 431 -7.30 25.27 -30.96
C VAL A 431 -6.04 25.35 -30.11
N PRO A 432 -5.32 24.23 -29.89
CA PRO A 432 -4.11 24.25 -29.05
C PRO A 432 -3.09 25.28 -29.53
N GLY A 433 -2.64 26.15 -28.62
CA GLY A 433 -1.67 27.22 -28.89
C GLY A 433 -2.27 28.54 -29.38
N GLU A 434 -3.59 28.63 -29.55
CA GLU A 434 -4.29 29.84 -29.99
C GLU A 434 -5.16 30.43 -28.87
N GLU A 435 -5.48 31.72 -28.97
CA GLU A 435 -6.45 32.40 -28.09
C GLU A 435 -6.18 32.24 -26.57
N GLY A 436 -4.91 32.09 -26.18
CA GLY A 436 -4.49 31.94 -24.78
C GLY A 436 -4.49 30.50 -24.26
N TRP A 437 -4.93 29.54 -25.08
CA TRP A 437 -4.82 28.12 -24.77
C TRP A 437 -3.40 27.62 -25.02
N SER A 438 -2.92 26.73 -24.16
CA SER A 438 -1.60 26.13 -24.31
C SER A 438 -1.51 25.27 -25.58
N PRO A 439 -0.31 25.03 -26.13
CA PRO A 439 -0.08 23.84 -26.95
C PRO A 439 -0.52 22.58 -26.19
N LEU A 440 -0.62 21.43 -26.88
CA LEU A 440 -0.91 20.18 -26.19
C LEU A 440 0.14 19.91 -25.11
N VAL A 441 -0.32 19.60 -23.91
CA VAL A 441 0.49 19.20 -22.77
C VAL A 441 0.22 17.72 -22.53
N TRP A 442 1.30 16.92 -22.41
CA TRP A 442 1.20 15.51 -22.02
C TRP A 442 1.55 15.38 -20.54
N PHE A 443 0.68 14.72 -19.79
CA PHE A 443 0.95 14.34 -18.40
C PHE A 443 1.32 12.86 -18.34
N GLY A 444 2.37 12.49 -17.61
CA GLY A 444 2.80 11.09 -17.44
C GLY A 444 1.98 10.28 -16.42
N HIS A 445 0.83 10.77 -15.95
CA HIS A 445 0.06 10.09 -14.90
C HIS A 445 -1.44 10.47 -14.91
N ASP A 446 -2.29 9.64 -14.31
CA ASP A 446 -3.77 9.78 -14.31
C ASP A 446 -4.28 10.85 -13.37
N LYS A 447 -3.48 11.19 -12.36
CA LYS A 447 -3.63 12.42 -11.61
C LYS A 447 -2.94 13.53 -12.39
N ILE A 448 -3.73 14.31 -13.11
CA ILE A 448 -3.27 15.47 -13.87
C ILE A 448 -2.86 16.53 -12.87
N ASP A 449 -1.56 16.68 -12.68
CA ASP A 449 -0.93 17.56 -11.69
C ASP A 449 -0.72 18.95 -12.31
N LEU A 450 -1.69 19.85 -12.09
CA LEU A 450 -1.62 21.22 -12.60
C LEU A 450 -0.67 22.08 -11.77
N ASP A 451 -0.38 21.67 -10.53
CA ASP A 451 0.55 22.35 -9.63
C ASP A 451 1.95 22.37 -10.24
N LYS A 452 2.41 21.19 -10.67
CA LYS A 452 3.67 21.03 -11.38
C LYS A 452 3.74 21.78 -12.70
N GLN A 453 2.63 21.87 -13.43
CA GLN A 453 2.57 22.57 -14.72
C GLN A 453 2.69 24.10 -14.56
N TYR A 454 2.20 24.65 -13.45
CA TYR A 454 2.09 26.09 -13.25
C TYR A 454 2.91 26.64 -12.08
N ASP A 455 3.76 25.81 -11.47
CA ASP A 455 4.68 26.17 -10.38
C ASP A 455 3.95 26.67 -9.12
N ASP A 456 3.11 25.81 -8.52
CA ASP A 456 2.37 26.03 -7.26
C ASP A 456 1.40 27.24 -7.29
N PRO A 457 0.44 27.30 -8.24
CA PRO A 457 -0.49 28.42 -8.32
C PRO A 457 -1.61 28.30 -7.28
N VAL A 458 -1.93 29.40 -6.57
CA VAL A 458 -3.01 29.43 -5.56
C VAL A 458 -4.12 30.41 -5.93
N ASN A 459 -5.33 30.20 -5.39
CA ASN A 459 -6.52 31.01 -5.65
C ASN A 459 -6.81 31.25 -7.14
N CYS A 460 -6.68 30.19 -7.93
CA CYS A 460 -6.85 30.23 -9.37
C CYS A 460 -7.83 29.16 -9.87
N ALA A 461 -8.13 29.19 -11.16
CA ALA A 461 -8.79 28.10 -11.87
C ALA A 461 -8.07 27.84 -13.19
N VAL A 462 -8.02 26.58 -13.60
CA VAL A 462 -7.50 26.14 -14.89
C VAL A 462 -8.58 25.34 -15.60
N TYR A 463 -8.75 25.63 -16.89
CA TYR A 463 -9.59 24.83 -17.77
C TYR A 463 -8.71 23.88 -18.58
N GLY A 464 -9.08 22.60 -18.60
CA GLY A 464 -8.50 21.60 -19.49
C GLY A 464 -9.50 21.19 -20.56
N PHE A 465 -9.08 21.24 -21.82
CA PHE A 465 -9.90 20.78 -22.95
C PHE A 465 -9.19 19.65 -23.71
N THR A 466 -9.97 18.63 -24.08
CA THR A 466 -9.58 17.60 -25.04
C THR A 466 -10.80 17.11 -25.80
N GLU A 467 -10.56 16.46 -26.93
CA GLU A 467 -11.58 15.74 -27.67
C GLU A 467 -11.35 14.23 -27.54
N PHE A 468 -12.42 13.46 -27.68
CA PHE A 468 -12.33 12.01 -27.80
C PHE A 468 -13.34 11.48 -28.80
N THR A 469 -13.09 10.26 -29.29
CA THR A 469 -14.03 9.53 -30.15
C THR A 469 -14.57 8.32 -29.40
N MET A 470 -15.88 8.14 -29.45
CA MET A 470 -16.60 6.96 -29.00
C MET A 470 -16.95 6.11 -30.23
N ALA A 471 -16.47 4.86 -30.26
CA ALA A 471 -16.66 3.98 -31.43
C ALA A 471 -18.12 3.53 -31.61
N THR A 472 -18.85 3.32 -30.50
CA THR A 472 -20.23 2.82 -30.47
C THR A 472 -21.02 3.51 -29.37
N SER A 473 -22.28 3.85 -29.61
CA SER A 473 -23.16 4.39 -28.56
C SER A 473 -23.38 3.33 -27.48
N ASP A 474 -23.04 3.62 -26.23
CA ASP A 474 -23.27 2.68 -25.13
C ASP A 474 -23.30 3.38 -23.75
N SER A 475 -23.72 2.62 -22.74
CA SER A 475 -23.61 2.98 -21.34
C SER A 475 -22.15 2.90 -20.88
N VAL A 476 -21.76 3.87 -20.06
CA VAL A 476 -20.40 4.00 -19.53
C VAL A 476 -20.43 4.28 -18.03
N ARG A 477 -19.26 4.17 -17.39
CA ARG A 477 -19.01 4.70 -16.05
C ARG A 477 -17.98 5.81 -16.14
N ILE A 478 -18.37 7.04 -15.82
CA ILE A 478 -17.46 8.18 -15.81
C ILE A 478 -16.82 8.24 -14.42
N TRP A 479 -15.54 7.91 -14.36
CA TRP A 479 -14.75 7.95 -13.15
C TRP A 479 -14.09 9.31 -13.04
N LEU A 480 -14.18 9.92 -11.87
CA LEU A 480 -13.72 11.29 -11.61
C LEU A 480 -13.00 11.36 -10.26
N GLY A 481 -12.06 12.30 -10.16
CA GLY A 481 -11.38 12.64 -8.93
C GLY A 481 -10.80 14.04 -8.99
N SER A 482 -10.75 14.69 -7.84
CA SER A 482 -10.05 15.95 -7.62
C SER A 482 -9.78 16.15 -6.14
N ASP A 483 -8.73 16.86 -5.80
CA ASP A 483 -8.48 17.31 -4.44
C ASP A 483 -9.32 18.54 -4.07
N GLU A 484 -9.61 19.43 -5.02
CA GLU A 484 -10.45 20.63 -4.82
C GLU A 484 -11.60 20.73 -5.84
N GLU A 485 -12.01 21.95 -6.19
CA GLU A 485 -13.15 22.24 -7.05
C GLU A 485 -12.97 21.60 -8.42
N LEU A 486 -14.01 20.89 -8.88
CA LEU A 486 -14.01 20.26 -10.19
C LEU A 486 -15.37 20.40 -10.84
N SER A 487 -15.40 21.01 -12.02
CA SER A 487 -16.56 21.03 -12.89
C SER A 487 -16.22 20.35 -14.20
N VAL A 488 -17.11 19.49 -14.70
CA VAL A 488 -16.86 18.68 -15.91
C VAL A 488 -18.04 18.81 -16.86
N TRP A 489 -17.75 19.16 -18.11
CA TRP A 489 -18.72 19.26 -19.19
C TRP A 489 -18.41 18.27 -20.31
N LEU A 490 -19.45 17.62 -20.80
CA LEU A 490 -19.42 16.77 -21.99
C LEU A 490 -20.31 17.41 -23.06
N ASP A 491 -19.72 17.77 -24.20
CA ASP A 491 -20.38 18.48 -25.30
C ASP A 491 -21.09 19.79 -24.90
N GLY A 492 -20.64 20.41 -23.81
CA GLY A 492 -21.21 21.64 -23.26
C GLY A 492 -22.30 21.42 -22.20
N GLU A 493 -22.67 20.16 -21.90
CA GLU A 493 -23.56 19.82 -20.79
C GLU A 493 -22.77 19.52 -19.52
N LEU A 494 -23.13 20.17 -18.40
CA LEU A 494 -22.49 19.95 -17.10
C LEU A 494 -22.90 18.56 -16.56
N ILE A 495 -21.93 17.67 -16.40
CA ILE A 495 -22.17 16.30 -15.92
C ILE A 495 -21.73 16.08 -14.47
N TYR A 496 -20.84 16.94 -13.95
CA TYR A 496 -20.35 16.85 -12.58
C TYR A 496 -19.89 18.20 -12.06
N GLU A 497 -20.19 18.46 -10.79
CA GLU A 497 -19.64 19.59 -10.05
C GLU A 497 -19.31 19.15 -8.62
N HIS A 498 -18.12 19.53 -8.16
CA HIS A 498 -17.70 19.45 -6.79
C HIS A 498 -17.19 20.80 -6.31
N ASN A 499 -17.68 21.21 -5.15
CA ASN A 499 -17.19 22.38 -4.43
C ASN A 499 -16.62 21.91 -3.09
N GLY A 500 -15.44 22.42 -2.73
CA GLY A 500 -14.75 22.07 -1.49
C GLY A 500 -13.49 21.25 -1.71
N ARG A 501 -12.88 20.81 -0.59
CA ARG A 501 -11.60 20.11 -0.57
C ARG A 501 -11.73 18.69 -0.04
N ARG A 502 -10.99 17.75 -0.62
CA ARG A 502 -10.94 16.33 -0.30
C ARG A 502 -9.59 15.72 -0.72
N ARG A 503 -9.35 14.46 -0.38
CA ARG A 503 -8.17 13.72 -0.87
C ARG A 503 -8.42 13.22 -2.28
N HIS A 504 -7.45 13.41 -3.19
CA HIS A 504 -7.54 12.82 -4.52
C HIS A 504 -7.13 11.33 -4.58
N ASN A 505 -8.13 10.49 -4.85
CA ASN A 505 -7.98 9.10 -5.24
C ASN A 505 -8.59 8.91 -6.63
N LEU A 506 -7.90 8.13 -7.47
CA LEU A 506 -8.38 7.78 -8.81
C LEU A 506 -9.72 7.02 -8.72
N GLY A 507 -10.73 7.51 -9.45
CA GLY A 507 -12.05 6.89 -9.48
C GLY A 507 -12.84 6.98 -8.16
N MET A 508 -12.57 8.00 -7.32
CA MET A 508 -13.31 8.23 -6.08
C MET A 508 -14.81 8.53 -6.33
N VAL A 509 -15.13 9.11 -7.50
CA VAL A 509 -16.49 9.38 -7.95
C VAL A 509 -16.73 8.54 -9.20
N LYS A 510 -17.88 7.87 -9.25
CA LYS A 510 -18.27 6.99 -10.37
C LYS A 510 -19.70 7.34 -10.77
N LEU A 511 -19.85 7.97 -11.93
CA LEU A 511 -21.15 8.38 -12.44
C LEU A 511 -21.61 7.41 -13.54
N PRO A 512 -22.88 6.97 -13.52
CA PRO A 512 -23.46 6.34 -14.70
C PRO A 512 -23.59 7.36 -15.84
N GLY A 513 -23.32 6.94 -17.07
CA GLY A 513 -23.52 7.79 -18.25
C GLY A 513 -23.92 6.97 -19.47
N PHE A 514 -24.36 7.67 -20.51
CA PHE A 514 -24.56 7.14 -21.85
C PHE A 514 -23.93 8.12 -22.83
N ILE A 515 -23.08 7.63 -23.73
CA ILE A 515 -22.37 8.45 -24.71
C ILE A 515 -22.64 7.88 -26.09
N GLU A 516 -23.07 8.74 -27.02
CA GLU A 516 -23.35 8.36 -28.41
C GLU A 516 -22.06 8.01 -29.16
N ALA A 517 -22.16 7.29 -30.28
CA ALA A 517 -21.04 7.10 -31.19
C ALA A 517 -20.68 8.42 -31.86
N GLY A 518 -19.39 8.72 -31.98
CA GLY A 518 -18.91 9.92 -32.66
C GLY A 518 -17.83 10.66 -31.90
N LYS A 519 -17.59 11.91 -32.30
CA LYS A 519 -16.61 12.80 -31.70
C LYS A 519 -17.28 13.65 -30.62
N HIS A 520 -16.65 13.71 -29.46
CA HIS A 520 -17.13 14.41 -28.29
C HIS A 520 -16.08 15.38 -27.75
N ARG A 521 -16.56 16.47 -27.15
CA ARG A 521 -15.74 17.49 -26.49
C ARG A 521 -15.79 17.31 -24.99
N LEU A 522 -14.63 17.27 -24.35
CA LEU A 522 -14.49 17.19 -22.92
C LEU A 522 -13.82 18.46 -22.40
N LEU A 523 -14.53 19.17 -21.51
CA LEU A 523 -14.01 20.34 -20.82
C LEU A 523 -14.03 20.08 -19.32
N ILE A 524 -12.93 20.42 -18.66
CA ILE A 524 -12.81 20.37 -17.21
C ILE A 524 -12.40 21.75 -16.72
N ARG A 525 -12.92 22.15 -15.56
CA ARG A 525 -12.44 23.28 -14.78
C ARG A 525 -12.00 22.76 -13.42
N ALA A 526 -10.73 22.89 -13.11
CA ALA A 526 -10.18 22.64 -11.79
C ALA A 526 -9.97 23.99 -11.09
N GLY A 527 -10.61 24.18 -9.94
CA GLY A 527 -10.41 25.35 -9.09
C GLY A 527 -9.47 25.03 -7.95
N GLN A 528 -8.51 25.92 -7.70
CA GLN A 528 -7.45 25.75 -6.72
C GLN A 528 -7.50 26.86 -5.67
N GLY A 529 -7.70 26.45 -4.43
CA GLY A 529 -7.39 27.22 -3.25
C GLY A 529 -5.94 27.03 -2.83
N ARG A 530 -5.59 25.83 -2.34
CA ARG A 530 -4.29 25.50 -1.74
C ARG A 530 -3.99 23.98 -1.61
N GLY A 531 -4.64 23.15 -2.41
CA GLY A 531 -4.48 21.70 -2.44
C GLY A 531 -3.32 21.25 -3.34
N ASP A 532 -3.31 19.98 -3.73
CA ASP A 532 -2.33 19.38 -4.64
C ASP A 532 -2.59 19.76 -6.12
N PHE A 533 -3.65 20.53 -6.39
CA PHE A 533 -4.11 20.99 -7.71
C PHE A 533 -4.22 19.89 -8.76
N ASP A 534 -4.86 18.78 -8.41
CA ASP A 534 -4.90 17.63 -9.29
C ASP A 534 -6.33 17.14 -9.57
N PHE A 535 -6.50 16.56 -10.77
CA PHE A 535 -7.77 15.96 -11.16
C PHE A 535 -7.56 14.72 -12.00
N SER A 536 -8.58 13.88 -12.09
CA SER A 536 -8.61 12.71 -12.95
C SER A 536 -9.98 12.51 -13.57
N ILE A 537 -9.99 11.98 -14.79
CA ILE A 537 -11.20 11.50 -15.45
C ILE A 537 -10.89 10.25 -16.27
N ASN A 538 -11.81 9.28 -16.30
CA ASN A 538 -11.75 8.15 -17.22
C ASN A 538 -13.17 7.74 -17.62
N ILE A 539 -13.37 7.47 -18.90
CA ILE A 539 -14.63 6.92 -19.43
C ILE A 539 -14.47 5.40 -19.43
N CYS A 540 -15.04 4.74 -18.44
CA CYS A 540 -14.81 3.33 -18.16
C CYS A 540 -15.93 2.44 -18.73
N GLU A 541 -15.59 1.16 -18.88
CA GLU A 541 -16.59 0.09 -19.03
C GLU A 541 -17.66 0.18 -17.92
N PRO A 542 -18.94 -0.14 -18.21
CA PRO A 542 -20.02 -0.13 -17.22
C PRO A 542 -19.99 -1.35 -16.29
N ILE A 543 -18.82 -1.68 -15.75
CA ILE A 543 -18.58 -2.79 -14.84
C ILE A 543 -18.34 -2.21 -13.45
N ASP A 544 -19.14 -2.65 -12.48
CA ASP A 544 -19.01 -2.20 -11.09
C ASP A 544 -18.22 -3.18 -10.21
N ASP A 545 -18.06 -4.44 -10.65
CA ASP A 545 -17.29 -5.47 -9.95
C ASP A 545 -15.82 -5.04 -9.76
N VAL A 546 -15.40 -4.93 -8.51
CA VAL A 546 -14.08 -4.42 -8.11
C VAL A 546 -12.91 -5.27 -8.61
N LEU A 547 -13.15 -6.53 -8.96
CA LEU A 547 -12.15 -7.42 -9.53
C LEU A 547 -11.84 -7.11 -11.00
N TYR A 548 -12.73 -6.40 -11.69
CA TYR A 548 -12.70 -6.26 -13.15
C TYR A 548 -12.90 -4.82 -13.66
N HIS A 549 -13.39 -3.91 -12.82
CA HIS A 549 -13.80 -2.56 -13.21
C HIS A 549 -12.63 -1.63 -13.58
N GLY A 550 -12.97 -0.46 -14.10
CA GLY A 550 -12.05 0.68 -14.24
C GLY A 550 -11.23 0.72 -15.52
N ASN A 551 -11.27 -0.32 -16.37
CA ASN A 551 -10.71 -0.21 -17.73
C ASN A 551 -11.39 0.94 -18.48
N ARG A 552 -10.64 1.67 -19.30
CA ARG A 552 -11.24 2.58 -20.28
C ARG A 552 -12.19 1.79 -21.18
N TYR A 553 -13.33 2.38 -21.51
CA TYR A 553 -14.30 1.78 -22.42
C TYR A 553 -13.61 1.46 -23.77
N PRO A 554 -13.69 0.19 -24.26
CA PRO A 554 -13.05 -0.21 -25.51
C PRO A 554 -13.45 0.67 -26.69
N GLY A 555 -12.46 1.19 -27.43
CA GLY A 555 -12.69 2.06 -28.58
C GLY A 555 -12.85 3.55 -28.24
N VAL A 556 -12.79 3.94 -26.96
CA VAL A 556 -12.60 5.36 -26.60
C VAL A 556 -11.17 5.78 -26.92
N ARG A 557 -11.04 6.79 -27.79
CA ARG A 557 -9.73 7.34 -28.20
C ARG A 557 -9.66 8.82 -27.87
N TYR A 558 -8.78 9.21 -26.94
CA TYR A 558 -8.50 10.61 -26.62
C TYR A 558 -7.52 11.20 -27.63
N ASN A 559 -7.85 12.37 -28.17
CA ASN A 559 -7.04 13.22 -29.05
C ASN A 559 -6.07 12.46 -30.00
N VAL A 560 -6.59 11.98 -31.14
CA VAL A 560 -5.82 11.23 -32.16
C VAL A 560 -5.33 12.15 -33.29
N GLY A 561 -5.01 13.42 -33.01
CA GLY A 561 -4.48 14.35 -34.00
C GLY A 561 -3.08 13.97 -34.53
N ASP A 562 -2.70 14.49 -35.70
CA ASP A 562 -1.43 14.17 -36.38
C ASP A 562 -0.23 14.30 -35.42
N SER A 563 0.46 13.16 -35.23
CA SER A 563 1.57 12.86 -34.32
C SER A 563 2.81 13.79 -34.32
N ALA A 564 2.73 14.97 -34.94
CA ALA A 564 3.87 15.85 -35.22
C ALA A 564 3.91 17.16 -34.40
N SER A 565 2.90 17.46 -33.59
CA SER A 565 2.95 18.65 -32.72
C SER A 565 3.72 18.35 -31.43
N PRO A 566 4.78 19.11 -31.09
CA PRO A 566 5.56 18.87 -29.88
C PRO A 566 4.69 19.17 -28.66
N ALA A 567 4.17 18.12 -28.03
CA ALA A 567 3.53 18.28 -26.73
C ALA A 567 4.59 18.64 -25.70
N VAL A 568 4.32 19.62 -24.84
CA VAL A 568 5.18 19.87 -23.68
C VAL A 568 4.98 18.69 -22.72
N LEU A 569 6.06 17.97 -22.43
CA LEU A 569 6.03 16.82 -21.53
C LEU A 569 6.13 17.31 -20.08
N VAL A 570 5.10 17.04 -19.28
CA VAL A 570 5.17 17.12 -17.83
C VAL A 570 5.53 15.73 -17.33
N ALA A 571 6.82 15.52 -17.07
CA ALA A 571 7.34 14.24 -16.60
C ALA A 571 6.77 13.92 -15.21
N ALA A 572 6.40 12.66 -15.00
CA ALA A 572 6.10 12.16 -13.68
C ALA A 572 7.39 11.99 -12.86
N GLU A 573 7.36 12.24 -11.55
CA GLU A 573 8.51 12.09 -10.66
C GLU A 573 8.34 10.93 -9.69
N ASP A 574 9.44 10.23 -9.42
CA ASP A 574 9.50 9.15 -8.46
C ASP A 574 9.54 9.69 -7.02
N VAL A 575 8.42 9.61 -6.31
CA VAL A 575 8.40 9.72 -4.85
C VAL A 575 8.74 8.35 -4.28
N GLY A 576 10.05 8.06 -4.22
CA GLY A 576 10.62 6.75 -3.86
C GLY A 576 9.86 6.05 -2.72
N GLY A 577 9.27 4.90 -3.02
CA GLY A 577 8.27 4.27 -2.16
C GLY A 577 8.52 2.79 -1.93
N TRP A 578 9.39 2.45 -0.97
CA TRP A 578 9.27 1.28 -0.09
C TRP A 578 10.10 1.58 1.17
N GLY A 579 9.48 2.13 2.21
CA GLY A 579 10.18 2.34 3.48
C GLY A 579 9.93 3.66 4.21
N THR A 580 8.83 4.35 3.95
CA THR A 580 8.11 5.16 4.94
C THR A 580 6.68 5.24 4.42
N THR A 581 5.69 5.15 5.30
CA THR A 581 4.32 5.59 5.01
C THR A 581 4.37 6.80 4.07
N SER A 582 3.55 6.78 3.01
CA SER A 582 3.31 7.97 2.19
C SER A 582 3.22 9.15 3.14
N ARG A 583 4.12 10.12 2.98
CA ARG A 583 4.06 11.37 3.73
C ARG A 583 2.84 12.10 3.17
N ASP A 584 1.67 11.69 3.67
CA ASP A 584 0.38 12.25 3.37
C ASP A 584 0.45 13.71 3.87
N GLU A 585 0.71 14.65 2.96
CA GLU A 585 0.52 16.06 3.24
C GLU A 585 -0.97 16.26 3.52
N PHE A 586 -1.27 16.71 4.75
CA PHE A 586 -2.66 16.85 5.15
C PHE A 586 -2.81 18.20 5.82
N SER A 587 -3.61 19.05 5.17
CA SER A 587 -4.07 20.29 5.75
C SER A 587 -5.59 20.31 5.80
N LEU A 588 -6.13 20.39 7.01
CA LEU A 588 -7.55 20.61 7.28
C LEU A 588 -7.70 21.99 7.89
N SER A 589 -8.55 22.82 7.30
CA SER A 589 -8.85 24.14 7.85
C SER A 589 -10.34 24.45 7.75
N THR A 590 -10.92 24.86 8.87
CA THR A 590 -12.21 25.57 8.90
C THR A 590 -12.02 27.09 8.97
N ILE A 591 -10.79 27.55 9.18
CA ILE A 591 -10.42 28.97 9.09
C ILE A 591 -10.06 29.28 7.64
N ASN A 592 -10.68 30.32 7.08
CA ASN A 592 -10.23 30.87 5.81
C ASN A 592 -8.93 31.66 6.04
N LEU A 593 -7.78 31.05 5.72
CA LEU A 593 -6.45 31.62 5.85
C LEU A 593 -5.89 31.96 4.48
N THR A 594 -5.10 33.05 4.40
CA THR A 594 -4.21 33.21 3.26
C THR A 594 -3.11 32.16 3.37
N ASP A 595 -2.67 31.58 2.26
CA ASP A 595 -1.60 30.60 2.21
C ASP A 595 -0.36 31.07 3.03
N PRO A 596 -0.03 30.45 4.18
CA PRO A 596 1.14 30.84 4.96
C PRO A 596 2.48 30.62 4.26
N LEU A 597 2.61 29.65 3.34
CA LEU A 597 3.84 29.47 2.57
C LEU A 597 4.05 30.65 1.61
N LEU A 598 3.01 31.11 0.91
CA LEU A 598 3.04 32.30 0.06
C LEU A 598 3.32 33.56 0.88
N VAL A 599 2.64 33.73 2.03
CA VAL A 599 2.90 34.86 2.91
C VAL A 599 4.35 34.84 3.42
N SER A 600 4.93 33.65 3.68
CA SER A 600 6.32 33.53 4.13
C SER A 600 7.34 34.11 3.14
N GLN A 601 7.04 34.11 1.83
CA GLN A 601 7.94 34.65 0.80
C GLN A 601 8.10 36.17 0.88
N THR A 602 7.10 36.86 1.41
CA THR A 602 7.09 38.33 1.58
C THR A 602 7.11 38.76 3.05
N ALA A 603 7.15 37.78 3.96
CA ALA A 603 7.17 38.01 5.39
C ALA A 603 8.55 38.53 5.84
N PRO A 604 8.60 39.40 6.87
CA PRO A 604 9.87 39.86 7.41
C PRO A 604 10.78 38.72 7.88
N ASP A 605 12.09 38.91 7.76
CA ASP A 605 13.11 37.99 8.27
C ASP A 605 13.08 37.86 9.80
N THR A 606 12.41 38.76 10.50
CA THR A 606 12.19 38.69 11.95
C THR A 606 10.77 39.14 12.26
N ILE A 607 10.02 38.26 12.92
CA ILE A 607 8.65 38.48 13.40
C ILE A 607 8.62 38.18 14.88
N LEU A 608 8.01 39.08 15.65
CA LEU A 608 7.82 38.91 17.08
C LEU A 608 6.42 39.39 17.44
N VAL A 609 5.65 38.52 18.09
CA VAL A 609 4.32 38.85 18.59
C VAL A 609 4.40 39.02 20.11
N ASP A 610 4.12 40.22 20.58
CA ASP A 610 4.15 40.55 22.01
C ASP A 610 2.86 40.12 22.73
N GLY A 611 2.96 39.82 24.03
CA GLY A 611 1.80 39.54 24.89
C GLY A 611 1.33 38.07 24.94
N VAL A 612 1.93 37.17 24.17
CA VAL A 612 1.57 35.74 24.15
C VAL A 612 2.17 35.01 25.36
N THR A 613 1.35 34.71 26.37
CA THR A 613 1.78 34.08 27.63
C THR A 613 0.92 32.86 28.00
N PRO A 614 0.99 31.76 27.23
CA PRO A 614 0.16 30.58 27.47
C PRO A 614 0.49 29.94 28.83
N ARG A 615 -0.56 29.61 29.59
CA ARG A 615 -0.45 28.93 30.88
C ARG A 615 -0.49 27.41 30.71
N SER A 616 -1.23 26.92 29.71
CA SER A 616 -1.34 25.49 29.45
C SER A 616 -0.21 24.93 28.57
N ARG A 617 0.04 23.62 28.71
CA ARG A 617 0.93 22.83 27.84
C ARG A 617 0.25 21.59 27.25
N ASP A 618 -1.02 21.40 27.59
CA ASP A 618 -1.93 20.42 26.98
C ASP A 618 -2.54 21.03 25.71
N LEU A 619 -2.66 20.25 24.63
CA LEU A 619 -3.02 20.78 23.30
C LEU A 619 -4.36 21.51 23.30
N LEU A 620 -5.42 20.87 23.80
CA LEU A 620 -6.77 21.43 23.72
C LEU A 620 -6.91 22.65 24.62
N SER A 621 -6.38 22.54 25.84
CA SER A 621 -6.34 23.65 26.79
C SER A 621 -5.57 24.85 26.23
N LEU A 622 -4.47 24.60 25.51
CA LEU A 622 -3.67 25.64 24.86
C LEU A 622 -4.40 26.25 23.66
N LEU A 623 -5.06 25.46 22.83
CA LEU A 623 -5.84 25.96 21.69
C LEU A 623 -7.02 26.82 22.16
N VAL A 624 -7.75 26.41 23.19
CA VAL A 624 -8.85 27.20 23.78
C VAL A 624 -8.34 28.49 24.43
N GLU A 625 -7.19 28.44 25.13
CA GLU A 625 -6.56 29.62 25.73
C GLU A 625 -6.14 30.65 24.67
N LEU A 626 -5.66 30.19 23.50
CA LEU A 626 -5.23 31.06 22.40
C LEU A 626 -6.36 31.52 21.49
N SER A 627 -7.55 30.90 21.57
CA SER A 627 -8.68 31.20 20.71
C SER A 627 -9.60 32.31 21.24
N ASP A 628 -9.26 32.92 22.39
CA ASP A 628 -10.09 33.84 23.16
C ASP A 628 -11.49 33.28 23.53
N SER A 629 -11.65 31.95 23.58
CA SER A 629 -12.90 31.30 23.97
C SER A 629 -12.97 31.16 25.50
N SER A 630 -14.11 31.52 26.11
CA SER A 630 -14.25 31.66 27.57
C SER A 630 -15.07 30.57 28.28
N ALA A 631 -15.34 29.41 27.67
CA ALA A 631 -16.49 28.61 28.10
C ALA A 631 -16.21 27.21 28.69
N ILE A 632 -14.96 26.74 28.82
CA ILE A 632 -14.71 25.33 29.20
C ILE A 632 -13.61 25.21 30.26
N GLU A 633 -13.91 24.54 31.38
CA GLU A 633 -12.96 24.33 32.48
C GLU A 633 -11.79 23.42 32.05
N SER A 634 -10.58 23.73 32.53
CA SER A 634 -9.35 23.00 32.17
C SER A 634 -9.39 21.48 32.42
N PRO A 635 -9.99 20.96 33.52
CA PRO A 635 -10.09 19.50 33.71
C PRO A 635 -10.86 18.79 32.61
N LEU A 636 -11.93 19.40 32.09
CA LEU A 636 -12.76 18.85 31.00
C LEU A 636 -11.96 18.76 29.70
N LEU A 637 -11.17 19.79 29.39
CA LEU A 637 -10.28 19.82 28.23
C LEU A 637 -9.18 18.75 28.32
N GLN A 638 -8.54 18.62 29.49
CA GLN A 638 -7.49 17.63 29.70
C GLN A 638 -8.02 16.20 29.54
N ALA A 639 -9.22 15.90 30.05
CA ALA A 639 -9.86 14.61 29.85
C ALA A 639 -10.21 14.35 28.38
N MET A 640 -10.78 15.33 27.69
CA MET A 640 -11.05 15.20 26.25
C MET A 640 -9.78 14.89 25.43
N GLY A 641 -8.63 15.42 25.84
CA GLY A 641 -7.33 15.20 25.18
C GLY A 641 -6.59 13.91 25.56
N SER A 642 -6.94 13.26 26.67
CA SER A 642 -6.12 12.22 27.31
C SER A 642 -6.72 10.81 27.31
N ARG A 643 -7.87 10.60 26.69
CA ARG A 643 -8.58 9.30 26.60
C ARG A 643 -8.81 8.63 27.97
N PRO A 644 -9.44 9.31 28.93
CA PRO A 644 -9.51 8.92 30.34
C PRO A 644 -10.32 7.65 30.60
N PHE A 645 -11.10 7.18 29.61
CA PHE A 645 -11.97 6.02 29.70
C PHE A 645 -11.45 4.79 28.94
N SER A 646 -10.26 4.88 28.33
CA SER A 646 -9.69 3.73 27.63
C SER A 646 -9.38 2.60 28.62
N ILE A 647 -9.69 1.36 28.22
CA ILE A 647 -9.45 0.14 29.00
C ILE A 647 -9.03 -0.98 28.04
N GLY A 648 -7.81 -1.48 28.23
CA GLY A 648 -7.29 -2.68 27.58
C GLY A 648 -6.89 -3.73 28.62
N TYR A 649 -6.64 -4.95 28.15
CA TYR A 649 -6.11 -6.02 28.99
C TYR A 649 -4.67 -5.71 29.40
N GLY A 650 -4.42 -5.64 30.70
CA GLY A 650 -3.13 -5.28 31.30
C GLY A 650 -2.42 -6.42 32.05
N GLY A 651 -2.89 -7.65 31.85
CA GLY A 651 -2.55 -8.81 32.67
C GLY A 651 -1.06 -9.07 32.82
N ARG A 652 -0.28 -9.15 31.74
CA ARG A 652 1.11 -9.63 31.82
C ARG A 652 2.17 -8.54 31.65
N GLY A 653 1.76 -7.27 31.68
CA GLY A 653 2.66 -6.10 31.75
C GLY A 653 3.46 -5.84 30.48
N ARG A 654 3.22 -6.60 29.41
CA ARG A 654 3.94 -6.54 28.13
C ARG A 654 3.04 -6.14 26.95
N GLU A 655 1.73 -6.18 27.15
CA GLU A 655 0.68 -5.79 26.22
C GLU A 655 0.41 -4.29 26.38
N ASN A 656 0.90 -3.47 25.45
CA ASN A 656 0.68 -2.01 25.47
C ASN A 656 -0.13 -1.53 24.26
N TRP A 657 -0.88 -2.43 23.63
CA TRP A 657 -1.69 -2.09 22.48
C TRP A 657 -3.17 -2.03 22.86
N THR A 658 -3.69 -0.80 22.88
CA THR A 658 -5.12 -0.52 22.79
C THR A 658 -5.31 0.32 21.54
N PRO A 659 -6.18 -0.06 20.59
CA PRO A 659 -6.46 0.77 19.43
C PRO A 659 -6.91 2.15 19.88
N ALA A 660 -6.46 3.16 19.13
CA ALA A 660 -6.92 4.52 19.26
C ALA A 660 -8.46 4.54 19.30
N TYR A 661 -9.00 5.14 20.35
CA TYR A 661 -10.43 5.39 20.44
C TYR A 661 -10.66 6.73 21.08
N GLY A 662 -11.47 7.50 20.38
CA GLY A 662 -11.81 8.86 20.66
C GLY A 662 -12.51 9.41 19.42
N PRO A 663 -13.26 10.50 19.57
CA PRO A 663 -13.78 11.22 18.42
C PRO A 663 -12.61 11.66 17.52
N ASP A 664 -12.89 11.78 16.22
CA ASP A 664 -11.97 12.43 15.29
C ASP A 664 -11.55 13.80 15.82
N PHE A 665 -10.28 14.16 15.63
CA PHE A 665 -9.72 15.38 16.19
C PHE A 665 -10.45 16.65 15.68
N SER A 666 -10.91 16.66 14.43
CA SER A 666 -11.75 17.75 13.89
C SER A 666 -13.09 17.87 14.62
N ARG A 667 -13.72 16.74 14.91
CA ARG A 667 -15.01 16.66 15.61
C ARG A 667 -14.87 17.14 17.05
N LEU A 668 -13.76 16.81 17.69
CA LEU A 668 -13.42 17.27 19.02
C LEU A 668 -13.23 18.79 19.06
N LEU A 669 -12.52 19.38 18.09
CA LEU A 669 -12.39 20.85 17.98
C LEU A 669 -13.75 21.52 17.72
N GLY A 670 -14.59 20.93 16.87
CA GLY A 670 -15.95 21.41 16.63
C GLY A 670 -16.83 21.41 17.88
N TRP A 671 -16.74 20.38 18.74
CA TRP A 671 -17.45 20.34 20.02
C TRP A 671 -17.03 21.46 20.97
N LEU A 672 -15.75 21.84 20.93
CA LEU A 672 -15.20 22.96 21.71
C LEU A 672 -15.55 24.33 21.10
N GLY A 673 -16.25 24.36 19.96
CA GLY A 673 -16.55 25.58 19.22
C GLY A 673 -15.29 26.27 18.72
N LEU A 674 -14.33 25.50 18.22
CA LEU A 674 -13.09 26.02 17.63
C LEU A 674 -13.14 25.88 16.12
N ASP A 675 -12.98 27.00 15.42
CA ASP A 675 -12.48 26.96 14.05
C ASP A 675 -10.99 26.70 14.14
N TYR A 676 -10.43 25.91 13.22
CA TYR A 676 -9.04 25.52 13.27
C TYR A 676 -8.40 25.49 11.89
N ALA A 677 -7.07 25.53 11.87
CA ALA A 677 -6.27 25.07 10.74
C ALA A 677 -5.16 24.18 11.28
N VAL A 678 -4.96 23.04 10.62
CA VAL A 678 -3.97 22.04 11.02
C VAL A 678 -3.12 21.69 9.82
N TYR A 679 -1.81 21.63 10.03
CA TYR A 679 -0.80 21.25 9.05
C TYR A 679 0.08 20.15 9.64
N TYR A 680 0.22 19.02 8.96
CA TYR A 680 1.19 17.98 9.31
C TYR A 680 1.64 17.23 8.05
N GLY A 681 2.78 16.55 8.15
CA GLY A 681 3.38 15.81 7.01
C GLY A 681 4.33 16.62 6.14
N LEU A 682 4.40 17.95 6.32
CA LEU A 682 5.19 18.89 5.49
C LEU A 682 6.72 18.77 5.65
N GLY A 683 7.22 18.10 6.69
CA GLY A 683 8.65 18.10 7.02
C GLY A 683 9.15 19.43 7.61
N MET A 684 10.35 19.42 8.19
CA MET A 684 10.90 20.54 8.97
C MET A 684 10.94 21.87 8.20
N ARG A 685 11.42 21.87 6.95
CA ARG A 685 11.67 23.09 6.19
C ARG A 685 10.37 23.84 5.88
N GLU A 686 9.36 23.10 5.44
CA GLU A 686 8.09 23.67 5.00
C GLU A 686 7.20 24.02 6.19
N SER A 687 7.30 23.26 7.29
CA SER A 687 6.69 23.65 8.57
C SER A 687 7.29 24.94 9.13
N LEU A 688 8.61 25.18 9.01
CA LEU A 688 9.22 26.44 9.47
C LEU A 688 8.76 27.65 8.65
N LYS A 689 8.66 27.51 7.32
CA LYS A 689 8.08 28.56 6.45
C LYS A 689 6.61 28.81 6.79
N THR A 690 5.85 27.75 7.02
CA THR A 690 4.44 27.84 7.45
C THR A 690 4.31 28.60 8.76
N ILE A 691 5.20 28.38 9.74
CA ILE A 691 5.24 29.17 10.98
C ILE A 691 5.46 30.66 10.69
N GLN A 692 6.42 31.01 9.84
CA GLN A 692 6.71 32.40 9.48
C GLN A 692 5.47 33.08 8.87
N GLY A 693 4.82 32.40 7.92
CA GLY A 693 3.61 32.90 7.28
C GLY A 693 2.42 33.07 8.21
N LEU A 694 2.18 32.10 9.10
CA LEU A 694 1.10 32.18 10.09
C LEU A 694 1.33 33.35 11.05
N LEU A 695 2.57 33.56 11.53
CA LEU A 695 2.93 34.68 12.38
C LEU A 695 2.77 36.03 11.66
N ALA A 696 3.17 36.11 10.38
CA ALA A 696 2.99 37.31 9.56
C ALA A 696 1.51 37.68 9.36
N GLN A 697 0.63 36.68 9.35
CA GLN A 697 -0.82 36.86 9.30
C GLN A 697 -1.45 37.18 10.67
N GLY A 698 -0.65 37.24 11.74
CA GLY A 698 -1.13 37.50 13.10
C GLY A 698 -1.69 36.29 13.83
N HIS A 699 -1.46 35.07 13.32
CA HIS A 699 -1.84 33.83 14.00
C HIS A 699 -0.71 33.29 14.88
N ILE A 700 -1.08 32.65 15.99
CA ILE A 700 -0.13 32.02 16.92
C ILE A 700 -0.16 30.50 16.72
N PRO A 701 0.78 29.92 15.95
CA PRO A 701 0.83 28.48 15.75
C PRO A 701 1.25 27.73 17.02
N VAL A 702 0.62 26.59 17.23
CA VAL A 702 0.89 25.62 18.29
C VAL A 702 1.55 24.39 17.67
N THR A 703 2.63 23.93 18.28
CA THR A 703 3.37 22.74 17.83
C THR A 703 4.01 22.02 19.02
N THR A 704 4.59 20.85 18.79
CA THR A 704 5.29 20.12 19.86
C THR A 704 6.68 20.70 20.11
N THR A 705 7.22 20.39 21.28
CA THR A 705 8.54 20.90 21.70
C THR A 705 9.68 20.36 20.82
N MET A 706 10.33 21.24 20.06
CA MET A 706 11.37 20.91 19.07
C MET A 706 12.76 20.57 19.67
N GLU A 707 12.88 20.39 21.00
CA GLU A 707 14.17 20.46 21.71
C GLU A 707 14.89 19.13 22.00
N ARG A 708 14.45 17.95 21.53
CA ARG A 708 15.16 16.69 21.87
C ARG A 708 15.23 15.62 20.78
N ARG A 709 16.46 15.22 20.47
CA ARG A 709 16.84 13.82 20.24
C ARG A 709 17.29 13.24 21.58
N GLN A 710 16.50 12.39 22.23
CA GLN A 710 17.04 11.47 23.24
C GLN A 710 17.16 10.09 22.60
N ARG A 711 18.39 9.58 22.56
CA ARG A 711 18.74 8.19 22.24
C ARG A 711 17.77 7.21 22.91
N ARG A 712 17.33 6.20 22.14
CA ARG A 712 16.82 4.88 22.59
C ARG A 712 15.98 4.85 23.87
N ARG A 713 14.66 4.83 23.68
CA ARG A 713 13.72 3.78 24.14
C ARG A 713 12.36 4.22 23.59
N ARG A 714 11.61 3.32 22.92
CA ARG A 714 10.16 3.48 22.73
C ARG A 714 9.55 3.59 24.14
N SER A 715 9.51 4.78 24.73
CA SER A 715 8.92 4.95 26.05
C SER A 715 7.42 5.08 25.87
N SER A 716 6.73 4.00 26.18
CA SER A 716 5.31 3.95 26.50
C SER A 716 4.88 5.12 27.39
N GLY A 717 3.90 5.91 26.93
CA GLY A 717 2.95 6.62 27.80
C GLY A 717 3.17 8.11 28.11
N GLY A 718 4.19 8.78 27.59
CA GLY A 718 4.37 10.23 27.80
C GLY A 718 3.75 11.07 26.67
N GLY A 719 2.63 11.77 26.93
CA GLY A 719 2.00 12.67 25.95
C GLY A 719 2.95 13.77 25.46
N SER A 720 2.81 14.19 24.19
CA SER A 720 3.59 15.28 23.61
C SER A 720 3.38 16.58 24.38
N ARG A 721 4.47 17.32 24.65
CA ARG A 721 4.38 18.66 25.22
C ARG A 721 4.21 19.68 24.11
N TRP A 722 3.09 20.39 24.12
CA TRP A 722 2.72 21.40 23.15
C TRP A 722 3.13 22.80 23.61
N THR A 723 3.47 23.66 22.65
CA THR A 723 3.90 25.03 22.89
C THR A 723 3.39 25.93 21.77
N ALA A 724 3.02 27.16 22.14
CA ALA A 724 2.76 28.22 21.18
C ALA A 724 4.09 28.83 20.70
N ILE A 725 4.11 29.30 19.46
CA ILE A 725 5.22 30.01 18.84
C ILE A 725 4.83 31.47 18.68
N ASP A 726 5.60 32.39 19.25
CA ASP A 726 5.33 33.84 19.25
C ASP A 726 6.43 34.65 18.55
N GLY A 727 7.38 33.97 17.90
CA GLY A 727 8.42 34.64 17.15
C GLY A 727 9.11 33.74 16.16
N TYR A 728 9.67 34.36 15.14
CA TYR A 728 10.44 33.74 14.07
C TYR A 728 11.58 34.69 13.70
N ARG A 729 12.78 34.16 13.46
CA ARG A 729 13.87 34.94 12.86
C ARG A 729 14.75 34.07 11.98
N THR A 730 15.30 34.67 10.95
CA THR A 730 16.32 34.05 10.09
C THR A 730 17.62 34.88 10.10
N ASP A 731 18.75 34.19 10.12
CA ASP A 731 20.09 34.74 9.93
C ASP A 731 20.87 33.83 8.96
N GLY A 732 20.88 34.20 7.68
CA GLY A 732 21.40 33.35 6.60
C GLY A 732 20.57 32.08 6.43
N GLU A 733 21.19 30.91 6.61
CA GLU A 733 20.51 29.60 6.55
C GLU A 733 19.93 29.14 7.90
N ILE A 734 20.15 29.92 8.97
CA ILE A 734 19.72 29.54 10.32
C ILE A 734 18.35 30.12 10.62
N ILE A 735 17.36 29.25 10.76
CA ILE A 735 16.00 29.60 11.19
C ILE A 735 15.82 29.30 12.68
N GLU A 736 15.37 30.29 13.44
CA GLU A 736 15.00 30.14 14.85
C GLU A 736 13.55 30.56 15.10
N VAL A 737 12.85 29.80 15.94
CA VAL A 737 11.49 30.11 16.41
C VAL A 737 11.50 30.40 17.90
N ARG A 738 10.63 31.31 18.35
CA ARG A 738 10.51 31.67 19.78
C ARG A 738 9.32 30.93 20.39
N GLN A 739 9.59 30.17 21.45
CA GLN A 739 8.54 29.51 22.24
C GLN A 739 7.94 30.50 23.24
N ALA A 740 6.62 30.72 23.13
CA ALA A 740 5.87 31.65 23.94
C ALA A 740 5.92 31.30 25.45
N GLY A 741 5.80 32.31 26.31
CA GLY A 741 5.85 32.17 27.78
C GLY A 741 7.25 31.94 28.37
N ARG A 742 8.16 31.25 27.66
CA ARG A 742 9.58 31.11 28.06
C ARG A 742 10.49 32.18 27.45
N GLY A 743 10.05 32.83 26.36
CA GLY A 743 10.85 33.80 25.61
C GLY A 743 12.11 33.20 24.99
N ARG A 744 12.13 31.88 24.80
CA ARG A 744 13.32 31.12 24.38
C ARG A 744 13.31 30.92 22.86
N TRP A 745 14.41 31.27 22.21
CA TRP A 745 14.68 30.96 20.82
C TRP A 745 15.23 29.54 20.67
N VAL A 746 14.70 28.80 19.69
CA VAL A 746 15.02 27.40 19.43
C VAL A 746 15.24 27.21 17.93
N GLN A 747 16.29 26.46 17.59
CA GLN A 747 16.59 26.05 16.23
C GLN A 747 16.17 24.59 16.04
N ALA A 748 15.31 24.30 15.06
CA ALA A 748 15.04 22.93 14.63
C ALA A 748 16.20 22.41 13.76
N ARG A 749 16.66 21.18 14.01
CA ARG A 749 17.81 20.56 13.29
C ARG A 749 17.44 19.32 12.48
N GLN A 750 16.21 18.85 12.64
CA GLN A 750 15.59 17.70 11.97
C GLN A 750 14.07 17.81 12.18
N ASP A 751 13.30 16.98 11.47
CA ASP A 751 11.87 16.81 11.73
C ASP A 751 11.59 16.49 13.21
N TRP A 752 10.46 16.98 13.71
CA TRP A 752 9.95 16.66 15.04
C TRP A 752 8.60 15.96 14.93
N THR A 753 8.21 15.17 15.93
CA THR A 753 6.92 14.46 15.94
C THR A 753 6.00 14.91 17.07
N GLY A 754 4.70 14.74 16.87
CA GLY A 754 3.69 15.03 17.88
C GLY A 754 2.54 14.05 17.86
N ILE A 755 2.12 13.59 19.03
CA ILE A 755 0.98 12.67 19.18
C ILE A 755 -0.29 13.50 19.39
N LEU A 756 -1.23 13.39 18.45
CA LEU A 756 -2.54 14.03 18.55
C LEU A 756 -3.45 13.30 19.57
N PRO A 757 -4.51 13.96 20.09
CA PRO A 757 -5.51 13.31 20.95
C PRO A 757 -6.15 12.07 20.34
N SER A 758 -6.20 11.95 19.01
CA SER A 758 -6.63 10.73 18.31
C SER A 758 -5.69 9.53 18.58
N GLY A 759 -4.38 9.76 18.69
CA GLY A 759 -3.37 8.71 18.91
C GLY A 759 -2.36 8.59 17.79
N ASN A 760 -2.58 9.32 16.71
CA ASN A 760 -1.66 9.36 15.60
C ASN A 760 -0.41 10.16 15.98
N GLU A 761 0.74 9.62 15.60
CA GLU A 761 2.02 10.33 15.64
C GLU A 761 2.21 11.06 14.31
N GLU A 762 2.20 12.39 14.36
CA GLU A 762 2.27 13.26 13.19
C GLU A 762 3.65 13.91 13.05
N ASN A 763 4.10 14.10 11.80
CA ASN A 763 5.35 14.78 11.47
C ASN A 763 5.15 16.31 11.41
N CYS A 764 6.00 17.04 12.15
CA CYS A 764 6.05 18.49 12.26
C CYS A 764 4.68 19.19 12.39
N PRO A 765 3.79 18.75 13.32
CA PRO A 765 2.41 19.23 13.36
C PRO A 765 2.32 20.69 13.80
N LEU A 766 1.55 21.49 13.07
CA LEU A 766 1.25 22.89 13.35
C LEU A 766 -0.26 23.07 13.44
N LEU A 767 -0.74 23.74 14.48
CA LEU A 767 -2.16 23.96 14.71
C LEU A 767 -2.42 25.43 15.05
N ILE A 768 -3.51 25.98 14.51
CA ILE A 768 -4.09 27.22 15.00
C ILE A 768 -5.57 27.00 15.28
N ALA A 769 -6.13 27.75 16.24
CA ALA A 769 -7.54 27.74 16.54
C ALA A 769 -8.04 29.15 16.85
N ARG A 770 -9.31 29.42 16.54
CA ARG A 770 -10.05 30.62 16.93
C ARG A 770 -11.47 30.24 17.36
N ALA A 771 -12.14 31.09 18.13
CA ALA A 771 -13.52 30.84 18.54
C ALA A 771 -14.46 30.76 17.31
N SER A 772 -15.34 29.77 17.31
CA SER A 772 -16.40 29.53 16.32
C SER A 772 -17.79 29.73 16.96
N PRO A 773 -18.81 30.17 16.23
CA PRO A 773 -20.16 30.29 16.77
C PRO A 773 -20.76 28.91 17.08
N ASN A 774 -21.32 28.77 18.30
CA ASN A 774 -22.04 27.59 18.82
C ASN A 774 -21.17 26.43 19.36
N PRO A 775 -20.31 26.64 20.38
CA PRO A 775 -19.73 25.52 21.12
C PRO A 775 -20.84 24.66 21.76
N LEU A 776 -20.58 23.36 21.94
CA LEU A 776 -21.46 22.56 22.79
C LEU A 776 -21.45 23.13 24.21
N THR A 777 -22.61 23.07 24.87
CA THR A 777 -22.70 23.46 26.27
C THR A 777 -21.84 22.53 27.13
N PRO A 778 -21.28 22.98 28.26
CA PRO A 778 -20.56 22.11 29.19
C PRO A 778 -21.36 20.86 29.59
N SER A 779 -22.69 20.99 29.75
CA SER A 779 -23.56 19.84 30.00
C SER A 779 -23.59 18.85 28.84
N GLY A 780 -23.68 19.33 27.59
CA GLY A 780 -23.65 18.49 26.40
C GLY A 780 -22.31 17.78 26.20
N LEU A 781 -21.19 18.44 26.53
CA LEU A 781 -19.86 17.82 26.53
C LEU A 781 -19.76 16.69 27.56
N ILE A 782 -20.33 16.88 28.74
CA ILE A 782 -20.39 15.84 29.78
C ILE A 782 -21.24 14.66 29.34
N ASP A 783 -22.39 14.89 28.69
CA ASP A 783 -23.25 13.81 28.20
C ASP A 783 -22.52 12.99 27.11
N ILE A 784 -21.74 13.64 26.26
CA ILE A 784 -20.89 12.95 25.27
C ILE A 784 -19.80 12.12 25.96
N LEU A 785 -19.09 12.67 26.94
CA LEU A 785 -18.05 11.92 27.66
C LEU A 785 -18.63 10.74 28.44
N ALA A 786 -19.81 10.92 29.05
CA ALA A 786 -20.54 9.84 29.70
C ALA A 786 -20.93 8.75 28.69
N ALA A 787 -21.41 9.14 27.50
CA ALA A 787 -21.76 8.19 26.44
C ALA A 787 -20.52 7.41 25.95
N LEU A 788 -19.42 8.11 25.69
CA LEU A 788 -18.15 7.48 25.29
C LEU A 788 -17.61 6.54 26.36
N ALA A 789 -17.68 6.91 27.64
CA ALA A 789 -17.28 6.05 28.75
C ALA A 789 -18.14 4.78 28.82
N VAL A 790 -19.46 4.91 28.69
CA VAL A 790 -20.39 3.77 28.67
C VAL A 790 -20.16 2.87 27.46
N GLU A 791 -19.96 3.45 26.27
CA GLU A 791 -19.65 2.70 25.04
C GLU A 791 -18.36 1.91 25.20
N GLN A 792 -17.30 2.54 25.72
CA GLN A 792 -16.05 1.87 26.07
C GLN A 792 -16.25 0.77 27.10
N GLY A 793 -16.99 1.03 28.17
CA GLY A 793 -17.27 0.04 29.20
C GLY A 793 -18.01 -1.20 28.66
N ARG A 794 -18.94 -1.00 27.72
CA ARG A 794 -19.72 -2.07 27.08
C ARG A 794 -18.98 -2.79 25.96
N SER A 795 -17.89 -2.22 25.45
CA SER A 795 -17.12 -2.88 24.40
C SER A 795 -16.61 -4.24 24.90
N GLY A 796 -16.82 -5.29 24.10
CA GLY A 796 -16.47 -6.66 24.48
C GLY A 796 -15.06 -7.02 24.01
N VAL A 797 -14.89 -7.08 22.69
CA VAL A 797 -13.63 -7.47 22.06
C VAL A 797 -13.38 -6.55 20.87
N ILE A 798 -12.13 -6.15 20.70
CA ILE A 798 -11.65 -5.51 19.47
C ILE A 798 -11.25 -6.63 18.51
N LYS A 799 -11.76 -6.53 17.28
CA LYS A 799 -11.29 -7.31 16.14
C LYS A 799 -10.33 -6.46 15.33
N GLU A 800 -9.12 -6.96 15.12
CA GLU A 800 -8.14 -6.39 14.20
C GLU A 800 -7.93 -7.41 13.06
N GLU A 801 -8.10 -6.98 11.82
CA GLU A 801 -7.78 -7.82 10.65
C GLU A 801 -6.27 -7.76 10.40
N ASP A 802 -5.60 -8.89 10.58
CA ASP A 802 -4.18 -9.10 10.24
C ASP A 802 -4.08 -10.07 9.04
N SER A 803 -2.88 -10.19 8.45
CA SER A 803 -2.59 -11.06 7.28
C SER A 803 -2.96 -12.52 7.48
N TRP A 804 -2.97 -12.97 8.74
CA TRP A 804 -3.17 -14.36 9.15
C TRP A 804 -4.55 -14.62 9.78
N GLY A 805 -5.42 -13.60 9.84
CA GLY A 805 -6.81 -13.70 10.32
C GLY A 805 -7.21 -12.61 11.31
N GLU A 806 -8.31 -12.85 12.05
CA GLU A 806 -8.82 -11.90 13.04
C GLU A 806 -8.06 -12.00 14.37
N ARG A 807 -7.42 -10.92 14.82
CA ARG A 807 -6.88 -10.83 16.17
C ARG A 807 -7.92 -10.26 17.13
N LEU A 808 -8.07 -10.88 18.30
CA LEU A 808 -9.12 -10.56 19.29
C LEU A 808 -8.51 -10.04 20.60
N TYR A 809 -8.82 -8.79 20.98
CA TYR A 809 -8.42 -8.22 22.26
C TYR A 809 -9.60 -7.87 23.16
N PRO A 810 -9.64 -8.35 24.42
CA PRO A 810 -10.61 -7.87 25.39
C PRO A 810 -10.53 -6.35 25.57
N ARG A 811 -11.69 -5.69 25.65
CA ARG A 811 -11.81 -4.24 25.85
C ARG A 811 -12.81 -3.93 26.96
N GLY A 812 -12.78 -2.73 27.50
CA GLY A 812 -13.82 -2.26 28.42
C GLY A 812 -13.91 -3.10 29.69
N LEU A 813 -15.14 -3.45 30.09
CA LEU A 813 -15.36 -4.31 31.25
C LEU A 813 -14.93 -5.77 31.01
N ALA A 814 -14.92 -6.25 29.76
CA ALA A 814 -14.41 -7.57 29.44
C ALA A 814 -12.89 -7.66 29.64
N ALA A 815 -12.15 -6.57 29.38
CA ALA A 815 -10.73 -6.48 29.71
C ALA A 815 -10.47 -6.53 31.22
N TRP A 816 -11.29 -5.87 32.03
CA TRP A 816 -11.21 -5.97 33.48
C TRP A 816 -11.48 -7.39 33.98
N ASP A 817 -12.48 -8.08 33.43
CA ASP A 817 -12.80 -9.46 33.79
C ASP A 817 -11.64 -10.41 33.47
N ALA A 818 -11.06 -10.28 32.27
CA ALA A 818 -9.87 -11.05 31.88
C ALA A 818 -8.66 -10.74 32.78
N TRP A 819 -8.43 -9.48 33.12
CA TRP A 819 -7.30 -9.06 33.95
C TRP A 819 -7.43 -9.54 35.40
N VAL A 820 -8.61 -9.40 36.02
CA VAL A 820 -8.87 -9.92 37.37
C VAL A 820 -8.65 -11.43 37.41
N THR A 821 -9.15 -12.15 36.40
CA THR A 821 -8.96 -13.59 36.26
C THR A 821 -7.47 -13.97 36.20
N ASP A 822 -6.70 -13.35 35.31
CA ASP A 822 -5.26 -13.61 35.19
C ASP A 822 -4.50 -13.29 36.48
N TRP A 823 -4.82 -12.15 37.12
CA TRP A 823 -4.18 -11.69 38.35
C TRP A 823 -4.41 -12.64 39.51
N GLU A 824 -5.65 -13.09 39.70
CA GLU A 824 -6.01 -13.95 40.83
C GLU A 824 -5.50 -15.39 40.67
N ARG A 825 -5.24 -15.84 39.43
CA ARG A 825 -4.60 -17.14 39.17
C ARG A 825 -3.11 -17.18 39.52
N ARG A 826 -2.46 -16.04 39.79
CA ARG A 826 -1.03 -15.99 40.09
C ARG A 826 -0.70 -16.58 41.47
N PRO A 827 0.50 -17.20 41.63
CA PRO A 827 0.92 -17.77 42.91
C PRO A 827 1.10 -16.75 44.04
N PHE A 828 1.59 -15.54 43.73
CA PHE A 828 1.96 -14.49 44.70
C PHE A 828 2.86 -14.92 45.86
N THR A 829 3.68 -15.97 45.64
CA THR A 829 4.76 -16.28 46.58
C THR A 829 5.93 -15.32 46.37
N ALA A 830 6.71 -15.06 47.42
CA ALA A 830 7.92 -14.25 47.31
C ALA A 830 8.92 -14.85 46.31
N GLU A 831 9.04 -16.18 46.30
CA GLU A 831 9.86 -16.92 45.34
C GLU A 831 9.43 -16.62 43.90
N TRP A 832 8.15 -16.79 43.58
CA TRP A 832 7.60 -16.48 42.26
C TRP A 832 7.85 -15.02 41.86
N ALA A 833 7.56 -14.08 42.76
CA ALA A 833 7.69 -12.64 42.46
C ALA A 833 9.14 -12.18 42.24
N THR A 834 10.13 -12.95 42.73
CA THR A 834 11.56 -12.66 42.54
C THR A 834 12.19 -13.41 41.36
N SER A 835 11.45 -14.31 40.70
CA SER A 835 11.91 -14.96 39.47
C SER A 835 12.02 -13.94 38.33
N PRO A 836 13.02 -14.07 37.43
CA PRO A 836 13.29 -13.05 36.41
C PRO A 836 12.08 -12.64 35.56
N ARG A 837 11.28 -13.62 35.11
CA ARG A 837 10.10 -13.36 34.25
C ARG A 837 8.95 -12.69 35.00
N PRO A 838 8.43 -13.22 36.13
CA PRO A 838 7.44 -12.51 36.93
C PRO A 838 7.88 -11.12 37.40
N LEU A 839 9.16 -10.95 37.77
CA LEU A 839 9.69 -9.67 38.23
C LEU A 839 9.57 -8.59 37.14
N ASP A 840 9.98 -8.92 35.91
CA ASP A 840 9.83 -8.06 34.74
C ASP A 840 8.36 -7.78 34.40
N GLN A 841 7.47 -8.78 34.51
CA GLN A 841 6.03 -8.56 34.29
C GLN A 841 5.42 -7.58 35.32
N LEU A 842 5.80 -7.70 36.60
CA LEU A 842 5.29 -6.83 37.67
C LEU A 842 5.80 -5.39 37.53
N GLU A 843 7.09 -5.20 37.17
CA GLU A 843 7.63 -3.88 36.83
C GLU A 843 6.94 -3.30 35.60
N GLY A 844 6.81 -4.10 34.54
CA GLY A 844 6.20 -3.73 33.27
C GLY A 844 4.75 -3.28 33.46
N MET A 845 3.97 -4.05 34.22
CA MET A 845 2.59 -3.72 34.59
C MET A 845 2.54 -2.40 35.38
N ARG A 846 3.39 -2.23 36.39
CA ARG A 846 3.47 -0.98 37.16
C ARG A 846 3.73 0.21 36.23
N ARG A 847 4.78 0.14 35.42
CA ARG A 847 5.26 1.25 34.60
C ARG A 847 4.35 1.57 33.43
N ARG A 848 3.88 0.55 32.71
CA ARG A 848 3.24 0.71 31.39
C ARG A 848 1.72 0.67 31.45
N VAL A 849 1.15 0.00 32.46
CA VAL A 849 -0.31 -0.19 32.55
C VAL A 849 -0.89 0.62 33.70
N LEU A 850 -0.44 0.38 34.93
CA LEU A 850 -1.08 0.93 36.13
C LEU A 850 -0.86 2.42 36.28
N LEU A 851 0.38 2.91 36.15
CA LEU A 851 0.67 4.34 36.29
C LEU A 851 -0.11 5.21 35.27
N PRO A 852 -0.17 4.86 33.97
CA PRO A 852 -1.04 5.56 33.03
C PRO A 852 -2.53 5.48 33.38
N LEU A 853 -3.02 4.30 33.78
CA LEU A 853 -4.43 4.08 34.10
C LEU A 853 -4.88 4.88 35.34
N ILE A 854 -4.05 4.96 36.37
CA ILE A 854 -4.29 5.81 37.55
C ILE A 854 -4.51 7.26 37.11
N GLN A 855 -3.64 7.77 36.24
CA GLN A 855 -3.75 9.15 35.75
C GLN A 855 -5.03 9.36 34.95
N GLN A 856 -5.40 8.42 34.09
CA GLN A 856 -6.65 8.45 33.33
C GLN A 856 -7.88 8.49 34.25
N ARG A 857 -7.90 7.69 35.32
CA ARG A 857 -9.03 7.62 36.25
C ARG A 857 -9.13 8.83 37.17
N LYS A 858 -8.00 9.44 37.55
CA LYS A 858 -8.01 10.76 38.19
C LYS A 858 -8.62 11.83 37.30
N LEU A 859 -8.29 11.85 36.01
CA LEU A 859 -8.86 12.79 35.06
C LEU A 859 -10.36 12.55 34.85
N ALA A 860 -10.79 11.28 34.73
CA ALA A 860 -12.20 10.91 34.67
C ALA A 860 -12.99 11.40 35.90
N SER A 861 -12.45 11.18 37.10
CA SER A 861 -13.05 11.63 38.36
C SER A 861 -13.18 13.16 38.41
N GLN A 862 -12.10 13.89 38.10
CA GLN A 862 -12.10 15.36 38.08
C GLN A 862 -13.13 15.94 37.10
N CYS A 863 -13.33 15.30 35.94
CA CYS A 863 -14.36 15.72 34.98
C CYS A 863 -15.77 15.65 35.54
N PHE A 864 -16.13 14.52 36.13
CA PHE A 864 -17.47 14.34 36.68
C PHE A 864 -17.67 15.11 37.98
N ALA A 865 -16.60 15.44 38.73
CA ALA A 865 -16.66 16.32 39.90
C ALA A 865 -17.21 17.70 39.55
N SER A 866 -16.64 18.33 38.51
CA SER A 866 -17.08 19.63 38.01
C SER A 866 -18.54 19.61 37.56
N ALA A 867 -18.93 18.56 36.82
CA ALA A 867 -20.28 18.39 36.32
C ALA A 867 -21.32 18.13 37.43
N ALA A 868 -20.96 17.34 38.43
CA ALA A 868 -21.81 17.01 39.56
C ALA A 868 -22.10 18.23 40.44
N GLY A 869 -21.10 19.13 40.61
CA GLY A 869 -21.27 20.37 41.37
C GLY A 869 -22.28 21.36 40.74
N SER A 870 -22.59 21.20 39.45
CA SER A 870 -23.44 22.11 38.67
C SER A 870 -24.79 21.49 38.25
N ALA A 871 -25.06 20.22 38.59
CA ALA A 871 -26.25 19.49 38.16
C ALA A 871 -27.19 19.16 39.34
N GLU A 872 -28.50 19.34 39.17
CA GLU A 872 -29.49 19.04 40.21
C GLU A 872 -30.17 17.67 40.03
N GLY A 873 -30.83 17.18 41.09
CA GLY A 873 -31.71 16.00 41.02
C GLY A 873 -31.01 14.65 40.84
N GLU A 874 -31.61 13.78 40.05
CA GLU A 874 -31.12 12.41 39.80
C GLU A 874 -29.82 12.39 38.98
N ARG A 875 -29.72 13.27 37.98
CA ARG A 875 -28.51 13.45 37.15
C ARG A 875 -27.30 13.85 38.00
N GLY A 876 -27.47 14.81 38.91
CA GLY A 876 -26.38 15.24 39.81
C GLY A 876 -25.86 14.10 40.70
N ARG A 877 -26.77 13.28 41.26
CA ARG A 877 -26.41 12.10 42.05
C ARG A 877 -25.66 11.04 41.24
N ALA A 878 -26.10 10.79 40.00
CA ALA A 878 -25.44 9.85 39.11
C ALA A 878 -24.03 10.30 38.72
N LEU A 879 -23.85 11.58 38.38
CA LEU A 879 -22.52 12.14 38.07
C LEU A 879 -21.60 12.12 39.29
N LYS A 880 -22.12 12.38 40.50
CA LYS A 880 -21.37 12.25 41.76
C LYS A 880 -20.93 10.81 42.01
N THR A 881 -21.81 9.84 41.76
CA THR A 881 -21.48 8.41 41.88
C THR A 881 -20.40 8.00 40.89
N ALA A 882 -20.45 8.51 39.65
CA ALA A 882 -19.41 8.27 38.65
C ALA A 882 -18.05 8.86 39.05
N GLU A 883 -18.05 10.08 39.58
CA GLU A 883 -16.85 10.74 40.10
C GLU A 883 -16.19 9.96 41.23
N GLU A 884 -16.97 9.57 42.25
CA GLU A 884 -16.49 8.79 43.38
C GLU A 884 -16.02 7.40 42.96
N GLY A 885 -16.72 6.77 42.01
CA GLY A 885 -16.32 5.47 41.46
C GLY A 885 -14.96 5.53 40.79
N TYR A 886 -14.71 6.47 39.87
CA TYR A 886 -13.40 6.62 39.25
C TYR A 886 -12.30 7.05 40.22
N ALA A 887 -12.61 7.86 41.23
CA ALA A 887 -11.66 8.18 42.31
C ALA A 887 -11.23 6.91 43.06
N ARG A 888 -12.19 6.06 43.43
CA ARG A 888 -11.91 4.77 44.08
C ARG A 888 -11.05 3.86 43.21
N VAL A 889 -11.29 3.82 41.90
CA VAL A 889 -10.42 3.05 40.97
C VAL A 889 -8.98 3.56 41.08
N ALA A 890 -8.76 4.86 40.97
CA ALA A 890 -7.42 5.44 41.08
C ALA A 890 -6.76 5.10 42.43
N ASP A 891 -7.46 5.28 43.55
CA ASP A 891 -6.94 4.99 44.90
C ASP A 891 -6.56 3.52 45.08
N VAL A 892 -7.38 2.60 44.56
CA VAL A 892 -7.12 1.16 44.62
C VAL A 892 -5.90 0.79 43.78
N LEU A 893 -5.77 1.36 42.58
CA LEU A 893 -4.62 1.12 41.73
C LEU A 893 -3.33 1.75 42.29
N GLU A 894 -3.41 2.90 42.96
CA GLU A 894 -2.28 3.48 43.69
C GLU A 894 -1.82 2.57 44.83
N ARG A 895 -2.76 2.03 45.61
CA ARG A 895 -2.46 1.00 46.61
C ARG A 895 -1.79 -0.21 45.95
N LEU A 896 -2.30 -0.69 44.82
CA LEU A 896 -1.70 -1.82 44.09
C LEU A 896 -0.26 -1.54 43.66
N VAL A 897 0.03 -0.36 43.13
CA VAL A 897 1.40 0.06 42.74
C VAL A 897 2.38 0.00 43.91
N THR A 898 1.93 0.18 45.16
CA THR A 898 2.80 0.05 46.35
C THR A 898 3.25 -1.37 46.67
N TYR A 899 2.71 -2.38 45.97
CA TYR A 899 3.15 -3.78 46.08
C TYR A 899 4.05 -4.21 44.91
N LEU A 900 4.24 -3.34 43.90
CA LEU A 900 4.95 -3.67 42.67
C LEU A 900 6.33 -3.01 42.59
N PRO A 901 7.34 -3.71 42.05
CA PRO A 901 8.72 -3.24 41.98
C PRO A 901 8.92 -2.17 40.93
N SER A 902 9.89 -1.28 41.16
CA SER A 902 10.32 -0.29 40.17
C SER A 902 11.46 -0.76 39.28
N GLU A 903 12.15 -1.83 39.67
CA GLU A 903 13.23 -2.46 38.91
C GLU A 903 12.82 -3.87 38.46
N ASP A 904 13.28 -4.29 37.28
CA ASP A 904 12.99 -5.59 36.66
C ASP A 904 14.08 -6.65 36.95
N ARG A 905 15.12 -6.27 37.70
CA ARG A 905 16.29 -7.09 38.01
C ARG A 905 16.50 -7.33 39.49
N LEU A 906 16.65 -8.61 39.85
CA LEU A 906 16.77 -9.03 41.25
C LEU A 906 17.96 -8.37 41.98
N ASP A 907 19.10 -8.18 41.30
CA ASP A 907 20.30 -7.54 41.84
C ASP A 907 20.15 -6.02 42.06
N GLU A 908 19.20 -5.40 41.39
CA GLU A 908 18.92 -3.96 41.47
C GLU A 908 17.83 -3.63 42.51
N LEU A 909 17.05 -4.62 42.94
CA LEU A 909 16.01 -4.45 43.97
C LEU A 909 16.57 -3.98 45.31
N THR A 910 16.02 -2.87 45.79
CA THR A 910 16.30 -2.33 47.12
C THR A 910 15.81 -3.25 48.24
N ARG A 911 16.35 -3.06 49.46
CA ARG A 911 15.85 -3.78 50.65
C ARG A 911 14.35 -3.52 50.92
N LEU A 912 13.84 -2.38 50.50
CA LEU A 912 12.43 -2.01 50.65
C LEU A 912 11.56 -2.80 49.66
N GLU A 913 11.95 -2.85 48.39
CA GLU A 913 11.23 -3.59 47.35
C GLU A 913 11.18 -5.10 47.65
N ARG A 914 12.27 -5.68 48.15
CA ARG A 914 12.28 -7.10 48.56
C ARG A 914 11.29 -7.41 49.69
N ARG A 915 11.12 -6.50 50.66
CA ARG A 915 10.11 -6.66 51.73
C ARG A 915 8.70 -6.45 51.20
N MET A 916 8.53 -5.52 50.28
CA MET A 916 7.26 -5.24 49.61
C MET A 916 6.77 -6.44 48.81
N LEU A 917 7.63 -7.09 48.02
CA LEU A 917 7.28 -8.33 47.28
C LEU A 917 6.85 -9.46 48.23
N GLY A 918 7.39 -9.50 49.46
CA GLY A 918 6.94 -10.43 50.50
C GLY A 918 5.49 -10.21 50.97
N ARG A 919 4.91 -9.04 50.69
CA ARG A 919 3.51 -8.68 51.00
C ARG A 919 2.59 -8.75 49.78
N LEU A 920 3.08 -9.21 48.63
CA LEU A 920 2.29 -9.30 47.40
C LEU A 920 0.96 -10.07 47.53
N PRO A 921 0.80 -11.11 48.39
CA PRO A 921 -0.51 -11.73 48.62
C PRO A 921 -1.61 -10.76 49.07
N GLU A 922 -1.26 -9.69 49.78
CA GLU A 922 -2.20 -8.66 50.23
C GLU A 922 -2.78 -7.85 49.05
N ALA A 923 -2.11 -7.86 47.89
CA ALA A 923 -2.54 -7.15 46.69
C ALA A 923 -3.57 -7.92 45.84
N LYS A 924 -3.80 -9.20 46.15
CA LYS A 924 -4.67 -10.09 45.38
C LYS A 924 -6.08 -9.56 45.13
N PRO A 925 -6.82 -9.04 46.13
CA PRO A 925 -8.19 -8.55 45.91
C PRO A 925 -8.28 -7.18 45.24
N LEU A 926 -7.17 -6.43 45.11
CA LEU A 926 -7.21 -5.02 44.72
C LEU A 926 -7.72 -4.81 43.28
N LEU A 927 -7.35 -5.65 42.32
CA LEU A 927 -7.89 -5.50 40.95
C LEU A 927 -9.39 -5.77 40.88
N ARG A 928 -9.90 -6.71 41.69
CA ARG A 928 -11.35 -6.98 41.79
C ARG A 928 -12.09 -5.78 42.40
N GLU A 929 -11.50 -5.14 43.41
CA GLU A 929 -12.01 -3.89 44.02
C GLU A 929 -12.04 -2.74 42.99
N ALA A 930 -10.97 -2.56 42.20
CA ALA A 930 -10.91 -1.57 41.12
C ALA A 930 -11.97 -1.82 40.05
N ARG A 931 -12.11 -3.06 39.57
CA ARG A 931 -13.17 -3.44 38.62
C ARG A 931 -14.57 -3.11 39.15
N ALA A 932 -14.85 -3.41 40.42
CA ALA A 932 -16.15 -3.14 41.01
C ALA A 932 -16.46 -1.63 41.04
N ALA A 933 -15.48 -0.81 41.43
CA ALA A 933 -15.61 0.65 41.43
C ALA A 933 -15.80 1.22 40.01
N GLU A 934 -15.10 0.67 39.01
CA GLU A 934 -15.27 1.05 37.59
C GLU A 934 -16.69 0.74 37.11
N ARG A 935 -17.21 -0.44 37.42
CA ARG A 935 -18.55 -0.87 37.05
C ARG A 935 -19.63 -0.01 37.70
N GLU A 936 -19.43 0.38 38.95
CA GLU A 936 -20.33 1.32 39.65
C GLU A 936 -20.34 2.68 38.98
N ALA A 937 -19.16 3.21 38.61
CA ALA A 937 -19.06 4.48 37.90
C ALA A 937 -19.80 4.42 36.56
N LEU A 938 -19.57 3.36 35.76
CA LEU A 938 -20.21 3.16 34.47
C LEU A 938 -21.72 2.95 34.60
N ALA A 939 -22.19 2.20 35.61
CA ALA A 939 -23.62 2.00 35.85
C ALA A 939 -24.32 3.33 36.18
N ALA A 940 -23.66 4.20 36.95
CA ALA A 940 -24.16 5.53 37.20
C ALA A 940 -24.21 6.36 35.90
N LEU A 941 -23.20 6.28 35.04
CA LEU A 941 -23.22 6.97 33.75
C LEU A 941 -24.30 6.43 32.80
N VAL A 942 -24.61 5.12 32.82
CA VAL A 942 -25.76 4.55 32.08
C VAL A 942 -27.07 5.23 32.50
N SER A 943 -27.24 5.60 33.77
CA SER A 943 -28.43 6.35 34.21
C SER A 943 -28.47 7.80 33.72
N VAL A 944 -27.32 8.39 33.36
CA VAL A 944 -27.21 9.75 32.79
C VAL A 944 -27.56 9.77 31.30
N VAL A 945 -27.03 8.82 30.52
CA VAL A 945 -27.17 8.82 29.04
C VAL A 945 -28.23 7.85 28.52
N GLY A 946 -28.74 6.95 29.36
CA GLY A 946 -29.67 5.89 28.98
C GLY A 946 -29.00 4.69 28.28
N GLY A 947 -29.81 3.68 27.96
CA GLY A 947 -29.40 2.48 27.22
C GLY A 947 -29.39 1.19 28.04
N ALA A 948 -28.88 0.10 27.43
CA ALA A 948 -28.91 -1.25 28.01
C ALA A 948 -28.06 -1.38 29.30
N PRO A 949 -28.41 -2.27 30.25
CA PRO A 949 -27.55 -2.52 31.41
C PRO A 949 -26.15 -3.01 30.99
N LEU A 950 -25.17 -2.85 31.88
CA LEU A 950 -23.83 -3.42 31.68
C LEU A 950 -23.89 -4.95 31.69
N ALA A 951 -23.12 -5.61 30.83
CA ALA A 951 -23.01 -7.07 30.80
C ALA A 951 -22.61 -7.61 32.19
N PRO A 952 -23.15 -8.75 32.66
CA PRO A 952 -22.81 -9.31 33.97
C PRO A 952 -21.31 -9.59 34.09
N ILE A 953 -20.81 -9.67 35.33
CA ILE A 953 -19.42 -10.05 35.59
C ILE A 953 -19.19 -11.49 35.11
N ARG A 954 -18.16 -11.71 34.31
CA ARG A 954 -17.68 -13.06 34.02
C ARG A 954 -16.75 -13.51 35.16
N GLU A 955 -17.20 -14.45 35.98
CA GLU A 955 -16.36 -15.06 37.02
C GLU A 955 -15.46 -16.15 36.42
N ASP A 956 -14.30 -16.37 37.05
CA ASP A 956 -13.34 -17.37 36.61
C ASP A 956 -13.84 -18.80 36.86
N ARG A 957 -14.07 -19.54 35.77
CA ARG A 957 -14.53 -20.93 35.80
C ARG A 957 -13.40 -21.96 36.00
N TRP A 958 -12.14 -21.53 36.05
CA TRP A 958 -10.99 -22.43 36.28
C TRP A 958 -11.01 -23.14 37.64
N HIS A 959 -11.73 -22.60 38.64
CA HIS A 959 -11.94 -23.28 39.91
C HIS A 959 -12.82 -24.53 39.80
N ASP A 960 -13.61 -24.66 38.73
CA ASP A 960 -14.45 -25.84 38.48
C ASP A 960 -13.68 -26.95 37.74
N ARG A 961 -12.37 -26.78 37.49
CA ARG A 961 -11.54 -27.79 36.80
C ARG A 961 -11.51 -29.14 37.49
N ASP A 962 -11.65 -29.17 38.82
CA ASP A 962 -11.70 -30.42 39.60
C ASP A 962 -13.01 -31.21 39.35
N GLN A 963 -14.03 -30.55 38.80
CA GLN A 963 -15.29 -31.14 38.33
C GLN A 963 -15.31 -31.33 36.81
N GLY A 964 -14.28 -30.82 36.11
CA GLY A 964 -14.13 -30.87 34.67
C GLY A 964 -13.23 -32.02 34.21
N ILE A 965 -12.93 -32.01 32.93
CA ILE A 965 -12.01 -32.96 32.28
C ILE A 965 -10.87 -32.20 31.61
N LYS A 966 -9.66 -32.75 31.73
CA LYS A 966 -8.49 -32.24 31.03
C LYS A 966 -8.53 -32.72 29.58
N LEU A 967 -8.48 -31.79 28.63
CA LEU A 967 -8.50 -32.11 27.19
C LEU A 967 -7.09 -32.33 26.66
N PHE A 968 -6.26 -31.29 26.71
CA PHE A 968 -4.88 -31.36 26.24
C PHE A 968 -3.94 -30.43 27.02
N THR A 969 -2.65 -30.74 26.97
CA THR A 969 -1.57 -29.87 27.42
C THR A 969 -0.69 -29.52 26.22
N TRP A 970 -0.29 -28.27 26.10
CA TRP A 970 0.62 -27.79 25.05
C TRP A 970 1.74 -26.97 25.67
N THR A 971 2.97 -27.25 25.27
CA THR A 971 4.17 -26.52 25.70
C THR A 971 4.98 -26.16 24.48
N ALA A 972 5.53 -24.95 24.45
CA ALA A 972 6.39 -24.51 23.36
C ALA A 972 7.31 -23.38 23.80
N VAL A 973 8.27 -23.02 22.95
CA VAL A 973 9.02 -21.78 23.00
C VAL A 973 8.71 -21.02 21.71
N THR A 974 7.93 -19.95 21.84
CA THR A 974 7.45 -19.13 20.72
C THR A 974 8.30 -17.86 20.60
N ASP A 975 8.42 -17.35 19.38
CA ASP A 975 9.12 -16.10 19.05
C ASP A 975 8.34 -15.43 17.93
N ASP A 976 7.59 -14.37 18.29
CA ASP A 976 6.67 -13.65 17.41
C ASP A 976 5.74 -14.58 16.58
N SER A 977 5.23 -15.65 17.20
CA SER A 977 4.46 -16.71 16.53
C SER A 977 2.99 -16.75 16.97
N VAL A 978 2.08 -17.07 16.05
CA VAL A 978 0.65 -17.25 16.34
C VAL A 978 0.20 -18.65 15.94
N TYR A 979 -0.41 -19.38 16.89
CA TYR A 979 -0.96 -20.72 16.65
C TYR A 979 -2.44 -20.80 16.95
N ASP A 980 -3.19 -21.53 16.12
CA ASP A 980 -4.47 -22.11 16.52
C ASP A 980 -4.25 -23.56 16.98
N LEU A 981 -4.63 -23.84 18.22
CA LEU A 981 -4.65 -25.16 18.82
C LEU A 981 -6.08 -25.69 18.70
N VAL A 982 -6.30 -26.53 17.69
CA VAL A 982 -7.61 -27.09 17.32
C VAL A 982 -7.73 -28.49 17.92
N TYR A 983 -8.68 -28.67 18.82
CA TYR A 983 -8.96 -29.95 19.46
C TYR A 983 -10.34 -30.46 19.03
N GLU A 984 -10.36 -31.68 18.48
CA GLU A 984 -11.54 -32.31 17.88
C GLU A 984 -11.40 -33.85 17.99
N GLU A 985 -12.47 -34.54 18.38
CA GLU A 985 -12.53 -36.01 18.51
C GLU A 985 -11.39 -36.68 19.34
N GLY A 986 -10.76 -35.95 20.26
CA GLY A 986 -9.62 -36.46 21.05
C GLY A 986 -8.24 -36.24 20.44
N GLU A 987 -8.18 -35.64 19.25
CA GLU A 987 -6.96 -35.23 18.57
C GLU A 987 -6.70 -33.74 18.75
N LEU A 988 -5.42 -33.36 18.79
CA LEU A 988 -4.98 -31.97 18.81
C LEU A 988 -4.20 -31.69 17.53
N GLN A 989 -4.67 -30.72 16.77
CA GLN A 989 -4.00 -30.17 15.60
C GLN A 989 -3.53 -28.75 15.92
N MET A 990 -2.33 -28.40 15.43
CA MET A 990 -1.79 -27.06 15.62
C MET A 990 -1.54 -26.43 14.25
N THR A 991 -2.09 -25.25 14.05
CA THR A 991 -1.94 -24.48 12.82
C THR A 991 -1.13 -23.23 13.12
N LEU A 992 0.08 -23.12 12.56
CA LEU A 992 0.85 -21.89 12.57
C LEU A 992 0.19 -20.89 11.63
N LEU A 993 -0.26 -19.76 12.17
CA LEU A 993 -0.92 -18.69 11.44
C LEU A 993 0.06 -17.60 11.00
N GLU A 994 1.03 -17.24 11.85
CA GLU A 994 2.03 -16.19 11.62
C GLU A 994 3.30 -16.47 12.41
N GLY A 995 4.44 -16.01 11.91
CA GLY A 995 5.74 -16.14 12.58
C GLY A 995 6.45 -17.46 12.34
N ASP A 996 7.48 -17.72 13.15
CA ASP A 996 8.32 -18.91 13.02
C ASP A 996 7.75 -20.13 13.75
N GLU A 997 8.18 -21.34 13.34
CA GLU A 997 7.85 -22.56 14.06
C GLU A 997 8.38 -22.53 15.51
N ALA A 998 7.53 -22.95 16.46
CA ALA A 998 7.86 -22.90 17.87
C ALA A 998 8.90 -23.97 18.22
N LYS A 999 9.90 -23.59 19.01
CA LYS A 999 10.97 -24.49 19.46
C LYS A 999 10.51 -25.30 20.67
N HIS A 1000 11.10 -26.49 20.87
CA HIS A 1000 10.80 -27.35 22.01
C HIS A 1000 9.29 -27.61 22.22
N MET A 1001 8.52 -27.62 21.13
CA MET A 1001 7.09 -27.84 21.18
C MET A 1001 6.77 -29.30 21.55
N SER A 1002 5.91 -29.48 22.54
CA SER A 1002 5.37 -30.80 22.90
C SER A 1002 3.94 -30.67 23.42
N PHE A 1003 3.11 -31.68 23.14
CA PHE A 1003 1.72 -31.72 23.57
C PHE A 1003 1.32 -33.13 24.02
N GLU A 1004 0.27 -33.20 24.82
CA GLU A 1004 -0.33 -34.45 25.30
C GLU A 1004 -1.85 -34.28 25.33
N THR A 1005 -2.58 -35.18 24.67
CA THR A 1005 -4.04 -35.28 24.79
C THR A 1005 -4.39 -36.25 25.93
N HIS A 1006 -5.43 -35.93 26.70
CA HIS A 1006 -5.74 -36.61 27.97
C HIS A 1006 -7.07 -37.37 27.93
N ASN A 1007 -8.17 -36.69 27.63
CA ASN A 1007 -9.52 -37.27 27.58
C ASN A 1007 -10.27 -36.71 26.37
N VAL A 1008 -11.29 -37.44 25.89
CA VAL A 1008 -12.20 -36.99 24.83
C VAL A 1008 -13.34 -36.17 25.44
N LEU A 1009 -13.66 -35.01 24.85
CA LEU A 1009 -14.79 -34.19 25.27
C LEU A 1009 -16.12 -34.92 24.98
N PRO A 1010 -17.03 -35.12 25.96
CA PRO A 1010 -18.34 -35.68 25.69
C PRO A 1010 -19.18 -34.77 24.82
N GLU A 1011 -19.79 -35.34 23.78
CA GLU A 1011 -20.68 -34.67 22.81
C GLU A 1011 -22.07 -34.35 23.40
N THR A 1012 -22.10 -33.72 24.57
CA THR A 1012 -23.33 -33.37 25.29
C THR A 1012 -23.30 -31.91 25.70
N PRO A 1013 -24.40 -31.15 25.57
CA PRO A 1013 -24.44 -29.77 26.04
C PRO A 1013 -24.10 -29.66 27.52
N GLY A 1014 -23.50 -28.54 27.91
CA GLY A 1014 -23.15 -28.29 29.31
C GLY A 1014 -21.65 -28.22 29.60
N TRP A 1015 -20.80 -28.02 28.59
CA TRP A 1015 -19.35 -27.83 28.78
C TRP A 1015 -18.92 -26.41 28.35
N GLU A 1016 -17.97 -25.84 29.07
CA GLU A 1016 -17.25 -24.61 28.69
C GLU A 1016 -15.75 -24.87 28.80
N VAL A 1017 -14.97 -24.40 27.83
CA VAL A 1017 -13.52 -24.52 27.84
C VAL A 1017 -12.89 -23.40 28.66
N VAL A 1018 -11.88 -23.76 29.45
CA VAL A 1018 -11.01 -22.84 30.18
C VAL A 1018 -9.55 -23.19 29.94
N VAL A 1019 -8.72 -22.17 29.75
CA VAL A 1019 -7.28 -22.32 29.54
C VAL A 1019 -6.56 -22.01 30.85
N GLU A 1020 -5.81 -22.97 31.37
CA GLU A 1020 -4.82 -22.76 32.43
C GLU A 1020 -3.48 -22.39 31.81
N ILE A 1021 -2.90 -21.28 32.26
CA ILE A 1021 -1.72 -20.69 31.65
C ILE A 1021 -0.54 -20.78 32.63
N GLY A 1022 0.57 -21.32 32.17
CA GLY A 1022 1.80 -21.48 32.91
C GLY A 1022 2.42 -20.14 33.33
N ILE A 1023 3.25 -20.21 34.37
CA ILE A 1023 3.88 -19.03 35.00
C ILE A 1023 4.85 -18.30 34.07
N ASP A 1024 5.37 -18.99 33.06
CA ASP A 1024 6.40 -18.54 32.14
C ASP A 1024 5.85 -18.03 30.80
N ALA A 1025 4.53 -18.12 30.62
CA ALA A 1025 3.81 -17.68 29.42
C ALA A 1025 3.58 -16.15 29.46
N THR A 1026 3.90 -15.46 28.37
CA THR A 1026 3.77 -13.99 28.26
C THR A 1026 2.85 -13.56 27.12
N GLY A 1027 2.32 -14.49 26.33
CA GLY A 1027 1.39 -14.23 25.23
C GLY A 1027 -0.07 -14.12 25.62
N LEU A 1028 -0.90 -13.87 24.60
CA LEU A 1028 -2.34 -13.82 24.70
C LEU A 1028 -2.92 -15.18 24.28
N TYR A 1029 -3.70 -15.80 25.18
CA TYR A 1029 -4.28 -17.12 24.95
C TYR A 1029 -5.80 -17.00 24.94
N THR A 1030 -6.38 -16.98 23.74
CA THR A 1030 -7.79 -16.64 23.52
C THR A 1030 -8.54 -17.88 23.05
N ILE A 1031 -9.71 -18.13 23.65
CA ILE A 1031 -10.62 -19.16 23.14
C ILE A 1031 -11.36 -18.54 21.96
N ILE A 1032 -11.06 -19.02 20.75
CA ILE A 1032 -11.69 -18.59 19.50
C ILE A 1032 -13.03 -19.32 19.33
N GLU A 1033 -13.06 -20.59 19.72
CA GLU A 1033 -14.23 -21.44 19.53
C GLU A 1033 -14.48 -22.27 20.81
N GLN A 1034 -15.70 -22.13 21.34
CA GLN A 1034 -16.23 -22.96 22.43
C GLN A 1034 -16.92 -24.19 21.83
N PRO A 1035 -16.95 -25.34 22.52
CA PRO A 1035 -17.57 -26.54 22.00
C PRO A 1035 -19.09 -26.41 22.00
N HIS A 1036 -19.72 -26.75 20.89
CA HIS A 1036 -21.16 -26.71 20.69
C HIS A 1036 -21.61 -27.87 19.77
N ALA A 1037 -22.92 -28.16 19.73
CA ALA A 1037 -23.43 -29.18 18.82
C ALA A 1037 -23.29 -28.79 17.33
N ASP A 1038 -23.27 -27.49 17.03
CA ASP A 1038 -23.23 -26.97 15.64
C ASP A 1038 -21.81 -26.92 15.06
N ASN A 1039 -20.79 -27.16 15.88
CA ASN A 1039 -19.39 -27.19 15.45
C ASN A 1039 -18.70 -28.52 15.82
N ASP A 1040 -19.48 -29.60 15.92
CA ASP A 1040 -18.97 -30.93 16.20
C ASP A 1040 -18.10 -30.97 17.48
N TRP A 1041 -18.47 -30.17 18.48
CA TRP A 1041 -17.75 -30.05 19.77
C TRP A 1041 -16.30 -29.60 19.65
N ARG A 1042 -15.94 -28.97 18.52
CA ARG A 1042 -14.62 -28.44 18.23
C ARG A 1042 -14.24 -27.32 19.20
N VAL A 1043 -12.97 -27.33 19.60
CA VAL A 1043 -12.38 -26.33 20.48
C VAL A 1043 -11.20 -25.69 19.75
N VAL A 1044 -11.16 -24.36 19.70
CA VAL A 1044 -10.03 -23.62 19.12
C VAL A 1044 -9.48 -22.64 20.16
N VAL A 1045 -8.23 -22.85 20.55
CA VAL A 1045 -7.48 -21.94 21.42
C VAL A 1045 -6.36 -21.31 20.62
N ARG A 1046 -6.39 -19.98 20.48
CA ARG A 1046 -5.33 -19.20 19.85
C ARG A 1046 -4.25 -18.86 20.85
N ALA A 1047 -3.02 -19.23 20.56
CA ALA A 1047 -1.82 -18.79 21.25
C ALA A 1047 -1.12 -17.71 20.41
N ASP A 1048 -1.32 -16.44 20.77
CA ASP A 1048 -0.78 -15.27 20.07
C ASP A 1048 0.42 -14.69 20.83
N ASP A 1049 1.59 -14.72 20.20
CA ASP A 1049 2.84 -14.18 20.71
C ASP A 1049 3.42 -13.02 19.86
N ASP A 1050 2.78 -12.65 18.73
CA ASP A 1050 3.28 -11.73 17.68
C ASP A 1050 3.40 -10.25 18.13
N ARG A 1051 3.06 -9.93 19.38
CA ARG A 1051 3.25 -8.58 19.97
C ARG A 1051 3.88 -8.61 21.35
N VAL A 1052 4.52 -9.72 21.73
CA VAL A 1052 5.13 -9.91 23.05
C VAL A 1052 6.64 -9.70 22.96
N TRP A 1053 7.19 -8.85 23.83
CA TRP A 1053 8.61 -8.49 23.74
C TRP A 1053 9.52 -9.60 24.32
N ARG A 1054 10.12 -10.43 23.45
CA ARG A 1054 11.17 -11.45 23.68
C ARG A 1054 10.84 -12.66 24.58
N ASP A 1055 11.27 -13.84 24.10
CA ASP A 1055 11.36 -15.17 24.73
C ASP A 1055 10.12 -15.60 25.53
N ASN A 1056 9.10 -16.11 24.84
CA ASN A 1056 7.93 -16.72 25.45
C ASN A 1056 8.08 -18.24 25.51
N ALA A 1057 7.73 -18.86 26.65
CA ALA A 1057 7.70 -20.32 26.77
C ALA A 1057 6.34 -20.76 27.35
N PRO A 1058 5.27 -20.75 26.54
CA PRO A 1058 3.95 -21.11 27.03
C PRO A 1058 3.89 -22.56 27.52
N GLN A 1059 3.19 -22.75 28.63
CA GLN A 1059 2.62 -24.03 29.02
C GLN A 1059 1.12 -23.80 29.20
N LEU A 1060 0.30 -24.41 28.34
CA LEU A 1060 -1.16 -24.31 28.38
C LEU A 1060 -1.73 -25.67 28.77
N VAL A 1061 -2.70 -25.68 29.68
CA VAL A 1061 -3.54 -26.84 29.97
C VAL A 1061 -4.98 -26.45 29.69
N VAL A 1062 -5.62 -27.13 28.76
CA VAL A 1062 -6.99 -26.83 28.35
C VAL A 1062 -7.94 -27.82 29.02
N TRP A 1063 -8.91 -27.28 29.74
CA TRP A 1063 -9.92 -28.03 30.47
C TRP A 1063 -11.31 -27.75 29.89
N ALA A 1064 -12.17 -28.76 29.85
CA ALA A 1064 -13.61 -28.56 29.72
C ALA A 1064 -14.25 -28.70 31.11
N VAL A 1065 -14.94 -27.66 31.54
CA VAL A 1065 -15.63 -27.62 32.84
C VAL A 1065 -17.14 -27.59 32.62
N PRO A 1066 -17.95 -28.07 33.58
CA PRO A 1066 -19.40 -27.93 33.49
C PRO A 1066 -19.77 -26.46 33.29
N SER A 1067 -20.54 -26.13 32.25
CA SER A 1067 -21.11 -24.80 32.10
C SER A 1067 -22.11 -24.61 33.24
N GLY A 1068 -22.05 -23.48 33.94
CA GLY A 1068 -22.87 -23.22 35.14
C GLY A 1068 -24.39 -23.20 34.88
N GLN A 1069 -24.83 -23.52 33.67
CA GLN A 1069 -26.22 -23.75 33.32
C GLN A 1069 -26.55 -25.25 33.37
N ILE A 1070 -26.60 -25.78 34.59
CA ILE A 1070 -27.45 -26.94 34.89
C ILE A 1070 -28.54 -26.46 35.86
N SER A 1071 -29.54 -25.74 35.33
CA SER A 1071 -30.96 -25.86 35.71
C SER A 1071 -31.84 -24.83 34.96
N GLN A 1072 -32.80 -25.36 34.21
CA GLN A 1072 -34.08 -24.80 33.73
C GLN A 1072 -34.10 -23.51 32.89
#